data_AF-A0A966PXW6-F1
#
_entry.id   AF-A0A966PXW6-F1
#
_cell.length_a   1.000
_cell.length_b   1.000
_cell.length_c   1.000
_cell.angle_alpha   90.00
_cell.angle_beta   90.00
_cell.angle_gamma   90.00
#
_symmetry.space_group_name_H-M   'P 1'
#
loop_
_entity.id
_entity.type
_entity.pdbx_description
1 polymer ?
#
loop_
_entity_poly.entity_id
_entity_poly.type
_entity_poly.pdbx_seq_one_letter_code
_entity_poly.pdbx_strand_id
1 'polypeptide(L)'
;MSIVSNLYADKAFSEHPIALWSLDDSADYVSLIPNQNRNIYDWATEGCESENFTDVLDEPFINSSVTKIKGNLTSEEFGSFSCISPNLLDFSELSVSLGTFSVGLYVYSTSPYITSYELGYEYYDVALGDYIKKTRIFNTSITEKWIFLSETFKVPNDKGQMRLVFKANFLGGYSDPEENSVLVNGITFGQWSEEFASTSLGIEPIELPSGIFTETTYGYPARSYGLQENDGYYIVNNNALLSKNSGAPMVYGTSNCTIIYPNDGKPSLVLPSMGFLNNSGKYKVYTVEMWLRINSDAITPKKIFGNIEDENGLYVDGPFIILKIGNKSASHYIGEWVRPMLLHILYLEDSYKLYINGEEVLSIYQKAEDVNFESLKEWLGFWAYDDVSPLEIDCVGIYPYKVSNIVAKRRFVYGQGVEAPDNINTAYSGKSLLIDYAFADYSNNYIYPDIGKWSQGINDNLSINNNILSSPEYPLPTILINHQGTNSEDYYSDWINANSELPTELDDEYFRVKPNENYSAQVYFENLNFLNQQVKTIYGVFKRTGDTRFINGIEQPMTLFKIIDPNQNYLHIYLDYNSSKVRYVVKFGDQNIKEIHEESILISKGERFYAGFNIENAVNWFGAELASILGNISQCKLYIGNDEFFASWFDGNIYKVGLANARNSSLIAPAFGSNGLPADYFSIDDYISAITVDAGLYNQEFWNYLVDGGTSGLMLFDKILDHTASYTLVASRYLDEYALDIDVVGYWEDYQPLTYYAQFVQDYEGDSTYDLDFLQFNIDYPSPSKFYEVETQENEWSYAELYNKYNYPRKRTYDSLDNFLFTGYRDYEDLQFNTTRTYKYDTTNAKIRSYISFQYIEAGANYSSGFFTKIEPPAKEGTVEPGSDWISTKYETIDNMIIYPPSNVDFNDLAVVTHLEFKVENTLRNKVKLKKLEYCSQAFNESSNPIGTSPYSKMYPYKKSGIYYSYKGKNPYSIYKKTSPYLYMTRNSGIQLRGKQDPLINRGLFIPINEDQLTQFDKIMAMQVALRFDEDYFPYAPTQIFEIEAKNSYVRFYIVANDQTGQRGRIYGVNALTGKIENGIAFYLNGKIVKDPTLTIKQWAFLGISFSNLLDISGIMGSIKLNGPMLFNNISYYQSTNLQEVQKVSTRPWFQVKRSGPLTLDWDYWLPEFFLWNGVLVQSSISYYGVDPEDIYKSYVGTNKIVVESDKVFSIGDCEYNTYQNVLWQQTTLSAV
;
A
#
# COMPACT_ATOMS: atom_id res chain seq x y z
N MET A 1 -32.90 -8.15 -18.80
CA MET A 1 -31.53 -8.73 -18.78
C MET A 1 -31.22 -9.00 -17.31
N SER A 2 -30.92 -10.23 -16.92
CA SER A 2 -30.49 -10.52 -15.55
C SER A 2 -29.00 -10.18 -15.43
N ILE A 3 -28.69 -9.00 -14.89
CA ILE A 3 -27.33 -8.68 -14.45
C ILE A 3 -27.14 -9.41 -13.11
N VAL A 4 -25.96 -9.98 -12.87
CA VAL A 4 -25.62 -10.51 -11.54
C VAL A 4 -25.80 -9.36 -10.55
N SER A 5 -26.70 -9.53 -9.57
CA SER A 5 -27.14 -8.43 -8.71
C SER A 5 -26.01 -7.96 -7.80
N ASN A 6 -25.58 -6.72 -8.01
CA ASN A 6 -24.76 -6.01 -7.04
C ASN A 6 -25.66 -5.49 -5.92
N LEU A 7 -25.69 -6.22 -4.80
CA LEU A 7 -26.60 -5.95 -3.68
C LEU A 7 -26.42 -4.55 -3.07
N TYR A 8 -25.20 -3.99 -3.13
CA TYR A 8 -24.96 -2.63 -2.69
C TYR A 8 -25.53 -1.63 -3.71
N ALA A 9 -25.18 -1.79 -4.98
CA ALA A 9 -25.65 -0.93 -6.06
C ALA A 9 -27.19 -0.91 -6.13
N ASP A 10 -27.86 -2.04 -5.93
CA ASP A 10 -29.33 -2.12 -5.85
C ASP A 10 -29.91 -1.21 -4.76
N LYS A 11 -29.34 -1.27 -3.55
CA LYS A 11 -29.78 -0.41 -2.44
C LYS A 11 -29.47 1.05 -2.72
N ALA A 12 -28.27 1.34 -3.23
CA ALA A 12 -27.84 2.70 -3.55
C ALA A 12 -28.69 3.32 -4.69
N PHE A 13 -29.07 2.52 -5.68
CA PHE A 13 -29.91 2.90 -6.82
C PHE A 13 -31.37 3.12 -6.40
N SER A 14 -31.88 2.34 -5.44
CA SER A 14 -33.22 2.54 -4.87
C SER A 14 -33.42 3.92 -4.22
N GLU A 15 -32.32 4.63 -3.93
CA GLU A 15 -32.33 6.00 -3.42
C GLU A 15 -32.23 7.08 -4.53
N HIS A 16 -32.53 6.71 -5.78
CA HIS A 16 -32.69 7.59 -6.94
C HIS A 16 -31.48 8.51 -7.24
N PRO A 17 -30.30 7.95 -7.59
CA PRO A 17 -29.20 8.72 -8.16
C PRO A 17 -29.55 9.28 -9.55
N ILE A 18 -28.82 10.33 -9.97
CA ILE A 18 -28.81 10.79 -11.37
C ILE A 18 -28.17 9.71 -12.25
N ALA A 19 -27.00 9.22 -11.83
CA ALA A 19 -26.28 8.13 -12.46
C ALA A 19 -25.55 7.34 -11.38
N LEU A 20 -25.45 6.04 -11.57
CA LEU A 20 -24.70 5.12 -10.72
C LEU A 20 -23.94 4.18 -11.65
N TRP A 21 -22.66 3.95 -11.40
CA TRP A 21 -21.85 2.95 -12.09
C TRP A 21 -21.42 1.93 -11.04
N SER A 22 -21.95 0.70 -11.16
CA SER A 22 -21.56 -0.38 -10.25
C SER A 22 -20.16 -0.90 -10.56
N LEU A 23 -19.65 -0.63 -11.77
CA LEU A 23 -18.36 -1.06 -12.28
C LEU A 23 -18.20 -2.59 -12.31
N ASP A 24 -19.30 -3.34 -12.45
CA ASP A 24 -19.28 -4.80 -12.61
C ASP A 24 -19.17 -5.25 -14.09
N ASP A 25 -18.81 -4.34 -14.99
CA ASP A 25 -18.64 -4.66 -16.41
C ASP A 25 -17.51 -5.68 -16.63
N SER A 26 -17.48 -6.34 -17.79
CA SER A 26 -16.43 -7.31 -18.16
C SER A 26 -15.10 -6.66 -18.54
N ALA A 27 -14.62 -5.68 -17.76
CA ALA A 27 -13.31 -5.03 -17.95
C ALA A 27 -12.15 -5.92 -17.45
N ASP A 28 -12.05 -7.13 -18.02
CA ASP A 28 -11.12 -8.18 -17.60
C ASP A 28 -9.70 -7.99 -18.19
N TYR A 29 -9.58 -8.04 -19.52
CA TYR A 29 -8.33 -7.83 -20.28
C TYR A 29 -8.64 -7.51 -21.75
N VAL A 30 -7.70 -6.86 -22.45
CA VAL A 30 -7.82 -6.61 -23.90
C VAL A 30 -7.53 -7.89 -24.66
N SER A 31 -8.49 -8.34 -25.48
CA SER A 31 -8.31 -9.49 -26.35
C SER A 31 -7.38 -9.14 -27.50
N LEU A 32 -6.26 -9.86 -27.60
CA LEU A 32 -5.28 -9.70 -28.66
C LEU A 32 -5.57 -10.59 -29.88
N ILE A 33 -6.67 -11.34 -29.85
CA ILE A 33 -7.21 -12.11 -30.97
C ILE A 33 -8.60 -11.57 -31.34
N PRO A 34 -8.78 -11.03 -32.56
CA PRO A 34 -10.09 -10.57 -33.02
C PRO A 34 -11.11 -11.71 -33.05
N ASN A 35 -12.38 -11.40 -32.80
CA ASN A 35 -13.47 -12.37 -32.84
C ASN A 35 -13.52 -13.20 -34.15
N GLN A 36 -13.17 -12.58 -35.29
CA GLN A 36 -13.11 -13.25 -36.60
C GLN A 36 -12.02 -14.33 -36.67
N ASN A 37 -10.87 -14.09 -36.03
CA ASN A 37 -9.72 -15.01 -36.05
C ASN A 37 -9.75 -16.02 -34.89
N ARG A 38 -10.67 -15.87 -33.93
CA ARG A 38 -10.82 -16.79 -32.80
C ARG A 38 -11.33 -18.17 -33.22
N ASN A 39 -12.00 -18.26 -34.36
CA ASN A 39 -12.47 -19.53 -34.90
C ASN A 39 -11.31 -20.30 -35.53
N ILE A 40 -10.85 -21.34 -34.83
CA ILE A 40 -9.72 -22.19 -35.29
C ILE A 40 -10.04 -22.97 -36.56
N TYR A 41 -11.32 -23.07 -36.93
CA TYR A 41 -11.73 -23.61 -38.23
C TYR A 41 -11.03 -22.93 -39.42
N ASP A 42 -10.83 -21.62 -39.36
CA ASP A 42 -10.23 -20.81 -40.44
C ASP A 42 -8.69 -20.75 -40.39
N TRP A 43 -8.07 -21.46 -39.45
CA TRP A 43 -6.62 -21.50 -39.30
C TRP A 43 -5.96 -22.43 -40.33
N ALA A 44 -4.69 -22.21 -40.63
CA ALA A 44 -3.93 -23.09 -41.51
C ALA A 44 -3.74 -24.45 -40.83
N THR A 45 -4.27 -25.52 -41.44
CA THR A 45 -4.19 -26.88 -40.92
C THR A 45 -3.03 -27.68 -41.54
N GLU A 46 -2.39 -28.50 -40.73
CA GLU A 46 -1.36 -29.45 -41.15
C GLU A 46 -1.68 -30.82 -40.52
N GLY A 47 -1.88 -31.84 -41.37
CA GLY A 47 -2.18 -33.20 -40.91
C GLY A 47 -3.62 -33.43 -40.40
N CYS A 48 -4.52 -32.46 -40.56
CA CYS A 48 -5.93 -32.55 -40.15
C CYS A 48 -6.90 -31.82 -41.09
N GLU A 49 -8.18 -32.14 -40.91
CA GLU A 49 -9.33 -31.37 -41.41
C GLU A 49 -10.06 -30.72 -40.23
N SER A 50 -10.47 -29.47 -40.37
CA SER A 50 -11.29 -28.75 -39.38
C SER A 50 -12.71 -28.57 -39.92
N GLU A 51 -13.72 -28.61 -39.05
CA GLU A 51 -15.12 -28.25 -39.36
C GLU A 51 -15.78 -27.52 -38.18
N ASN A 52 -16.70 -26.60 -38.48
CA ASN A 52 -17.53 -25.99 -37.44
C ASN A 52 -18.56 -27.01 -36.94
N PHE A 53 -18.68 -27.17 -35.62
CA PHE A 53 -19.48 -28.22 -35.02
C PHE A 53 -20.56 -27.63 -34.11
N THR A 54 -21.83 -27.92 -34.41
CA THR A 54 -22.99 -27.28 -33.76
C THR A 54 -23.68 -28.16 -32.71
N ASP A 55 -23.47 -29.47 -32.74
CA ASP A 55 -24.14 -30.43 -31.84
C ASP A 55 -23.27 -30.71 -30.61
N VAL A 56 -23.05 -29.67 -29.79
CA VAL A 56 -22.23 -29.74 -28.59
C VAL A 56 -23.11 -29.75 -27.33
N LEU A 57 -22.71 -30.57 -26.36
CA LEU A 57 -23.28 -30.55 -25.02
C LEU A 57 -22.23 -29.93 -24.08
N ASP A 58 -22.68 -28.98 -23.26
CA ASP A 58 -21.91 -28.36 -22.18
C ASP A 58 -20.64 -27.60 -22.64
N GLU A 59 -20.69 -26.85 -23.74
CA GLU A 59 -19.56 -25.99 -24.16
C GLU A 59 -19.24 -24.89 -23.11
N PRO A 60 -17.95 -24.66 -22.77
CA PRO A 60 -17.56 -23.66 -21.78
C PRO A 60 -17.94 -22.23 -22.17
N PHE A 61 -17.71 -21.86 -23.43
CA PHE A 61 -18.07 -20.55 -23.97
C PHE A 61 -19.17 -20.69 -25.03
N ILE A 62 -20.42 -20.53 -24.59
CA ILE A 62 -21.63 -20.60 -25.43
C ILE A 62 -21.60 -19.57 -26.59
N ASN A 63 -20.97 -18.41 -26.36
CA ASN A 63 -20.86 -17.35 -27.36
C ASN A 63 -19.65 -17.51 -28.31
N SER A 64 -18.88 -18.60 -28.18
CA SER A 64 -17.74 -18.90 -29.05
C SER A 64 -18.07 -20.16 -29.88
N SER A 65 -17.72 -20.16 -31.17
CA SER A 65 -17.89 -21.35 -32.01
C SER A 65 -17.06 -22.51 -31.48
N VAL A 66 -17.56 -23.73 -31.69
CA VAL A 66 -16.84 -24.97 -31.40
C VAL A 66 -16.32 -25.54 -32.72
N THR A 67 -15.01 -25.71 -32.82
CA THR A 67 -14.41 -26.34 -34.00
C THR A 67 -14.08 -27.79 -33.69
N LYS A 68 -14.49 -28.70 -34.57
CA LYS A 68 -14.06 -30.09 -34.57
C LYS A 68 -12.88 -30.26 -35.51
N ILE A 69 -11.78 -30.79 -35.00
CA ILE A 69 -10.55 -31.07 -35.74
C ILE A 69 -10.39 -32.58 -35.82
N LYS A 70 -10.28 -33.13 -37.04
CA LYS A 70 -10.12 -34.56 -37.32
C LYS A 70 -8.72 -34.82 -37.84
N GLY A 71 -7.95 -35.65 -37.13
CA GLY A 71 -6.62 -36.04 -37.57
C GLY A 71 -6.67 -36.98 -38.78
N ASN A 72 -5.84 -36.74 -39.80
CA ASN A 72 -5.75 -37.60 -40.98
C ASN A 72 -5.27 -39.01 -40.60
N LEU A 73 -5.73 -40.05 -41.30
CA LEU A 73 -5.26 -41.42 -41.07
C LEU A 73 -3.74 -41.50 -41.28
N THR A 74 -3.04 -42.06 -40.29
CA THR A 74 -1.60 -42.32 -40.36
C THR A 74 -1.32 -43.81 -40.36
N SER A 75 -0.33 -44.22 -41.16
CA SER A 75 0.22 -45.58 -41.13
C SER A 75 1.39 -45.73 -40.14
N GLU A 76 1.84 -44.62 -39.56
CA GLU A 76 2.89 -44.59 -38.53
C GLU A 76 2.31 -44.90 -37.15
N GLU A 77 3.15 -45.37 -36.22
CA GLU A 77 2.70 -45.70 -34.85
C GLU A 77 2.31 -44.46 -34.02
N PHE A 78 2.74 -43.27 -34.46
CA PHE A 78 2.45 -41.98 -33.83
C PHE A 78 2.21 -40.93 -34.93
N GLY A 79 1.45 -39.89 -34.59
CA GLY A 79 1.18 -38.77 -35.49
C GLY A 79 0.88 -37.50 -34.72
N SER A 80 0.86 -36.38 -35.44
CA SER A 80 0.43 -35.11 -34.89
C SER A 80 -0.28 -34.28 -35.96
N PHE A 81 -1.22 -33.45 -35.53
CA PHE A 81 -1.82 -32.43 -36.39
C PHE A 81 -1.71 -31.06 -35.72
N SER A 82 -1.62 -30.00 -36.51
CA SER A 82 -1.56 -28.63 -36.00
C SER A 82 -2.41 -27.65 -36.78
N CYS A 83 -2.91 -26.64 -36.08
CA CYS A 83 -3.58 -25.48 -36.63
C CYS A 83 -2.79 -24.23 -36.26
N ILE A 84 -2.52 -23.36 -37.23
CA ILE A 84 -1.74 -22.13 -37.06
C ILE A 84 -2.59 -20.93 -37.47
N SER A 85 -2.71 -19.95 -36.59
CA SER A 85 -3.51 -18.74 -36.84
C SER A 85 -2.90 -17.88 -37.95
N PRO A 86 -3.68 -16.96 -38.56
CA PRO A 86 -3.12 -15.84 -39.29
C PRO A 86 -2.19 -14.98 -38.40
N ASN A 87 -1.42 -14.07 -39.02
CA ASN A 87 -0.63 -13.08 -38.28
C ASN A 87 -1.59 -12.18 -37.49
N LEU A 88 -1.42 -12.13 -36.16
CA LEU A 88 -2.33 -11.40 -35.27
C LEU A 88 -1.85 -9.98 -34.98
N LEU A 89 -0.61 -9.84 -34.49
CA LEU A 89 -0.01 -8.55 -34.12
C LEU A 89 1.52 -8.65 -34.06
N ASP A 90 2.20 -7.50 -34.04
CA ASP A 90 3.64 -7.40 -33.80
C ASP A 90 3.96 -7.17 -32.30
N PHE A 91 5.06 -7.74 -31.79
CA PHE A 91 5.44 -7.56 -30.38
C PHE A 91 5.61 -6.10 -29.95
N SER A 92 5.87 -5.17 -30.88
CA SER A 92 5.93 -3.73 -30.60
C SER A 92 4.60 -3.09 -30.21
N GLU A 93 3.47 -3.76 -30.49
CA GLU A 93 2.12 -3.30 -30.11
C GLU A 93 1.71 -3.76 -28.70
N LEU A 94 2.53 -4.56 -28.04
CA LEU A 94 2.32 -5.01 -26.66
C LEU A 94 2.86 -4.00 -25.67
N SER A 95 2.19 -3.88 -24.52
CA SER A 95 2.69 -3.06 -23.44
C SER A 95 3.96 -3.67 -22.83
N VAL A 96 5.03 -2.88 -22.84
CA VAL A 96 6.32 -3.25 -22.24
C VAL A 96 6.21 -3.39 -20.71
N SER A 97 5.34 -2.61 -20.07
CA SER A 97 5.19 -2.64 -18.60
C SER A 97 4.59 -3.95 -18.09
N LEU A 98 3.78 -4.64 -18.89
CA LEU A 98 3.15 -5.90 -18.49
C LEU A 98 4.07 -7.11 -18.67
N GLY A 99 5.04 -7.07 -19.59
CA GLY A 99 6.12 -8.06 -19.77
C GLY A 99 5.72 -9.48 -20.21
N THR A 100 4.49 -9.92 -19.98
CA THR A 100 3.99 -11.28 -20.27
C THR A 100 2.60 -11.27 -20.91
N PHE A 101 2.30 -12.33 -21.65
CA PHE A 101 0.97 -12.63 -22.18
C PHE A 101 0.62 -14.09 -21.97
N SER A 102 -0.68 -14.40 -21.92
CA SER A 102 -1.19 -15.76 -21.77
C SER A 102 -2.02 -16.17 -22.98
N VAL A 103 -1.89 -17.43 -23.36
CA VAL A 103 -2.68 -18.09 -24.40
C VAL A 103 -3.43 -19.24 -23.75
N GLY A 104 -4.74 -19.32 -23.95
CA GLY A 104 -5.58 -20.39 -23.43
C GLY A 104 -6.64 -20.86 -24.41
N LEU A 105 -7.17 -22.06 -24.20
CA LEU A 105 -8.32 -22.61 -24.91
C LEU A 105 -8.91 -23.82 -24.17
N TYR A 106 -10.14 -24.19 -24.50
CA TYR A 106 -10.74 -25.44 -24.07
C TYR A 106 -10.64 -26.50 -25.16
N VAL A 107 -10.26 -27.72 -24.75
CA VAL A 107 -10.28 -28.92 -25.62
C VAL A 107 -11.21 -29.97 -25.05
N TYR A 108 -11.87 -30.71 -25.93
CA TYR A 108 -12.65 -31.90 -25.59
C TYR A 108 -12.35 -32.99 -26.60
N SER A 109 -12.04 -34.20 -26.14
CA SER A 109 -11.82 -35.34 -27.04
C SER A 109 -12.52 -36.58 -26.52
N THR A 110 -13.20 -37.30 -27.42
CA THR A 110 -13.71 -38.66 -27.20
C THR A 110 -12.66 -39.72 -27.59
N SER A 111 -11.55 -39.28 -28.20
CA SER A 111 -10.52 -40.18 -28.71
C SER A 111 -9.64 -40.71 -27.58
N PRO A 112 -9.53 -42.03 -27.39
CA PRO A 112 -8.55 -42.60 -26.49
C PRO A 112 -7.12 -42.56 -27.07
N TYR A 113 -6.95 -42.18 -28.35
CA TYR A 113 -5.67 -42.17 -29.05
C TYR A 113 -4.88 -40.87 -28.86
N ILE A 114 -5.53 -39.78 -28.45
CA ILE A 114 -4.88 -38.50 -28.13
C ILE A 114 -4.03 -38.68 -26.86
N THR A 115 -2.77 -38.24 -26.93
CA THR A 115 -1.79 -38.39 -25.84
C THR A 115 -1.37 -37.06 -25.21
N SER A 116 -1.28 -36.01 -26.02
CA SER A 116 -0.91 -34.67 -25.56
C SER A 116 -1.39 -33.58 -26.50
N TYR A 117 -1.51 -32.37 -25.96
CA TYR A 117 -1.75 -31.14 -26.71
C TYR A 117 -0.53 -30.23 -26.59
N GLU A 118 -0.28 -29.40 -27.60
CA GLU A 118 0.68 -28.31 -27.52
C GLU A 118 0.00 -26.99 -27.84
N LEU A 119 0.28 -25.97 -27.03
CA LEU A 119 -0.25 -24.63 -27.19
C LEU A 119 0.89 -23.61 -27.10
N GLY A 120 0.87 -22.60 -27.95
CA GLY A 120 1.80 -21.48 -27.86
C GLY A 120 1.75 -20.59 -29.08
N TYR A 121 2.90 -20.08 -29.49
CA TYR A 121 3.02 -19.15 -30.60
C TYR A 121 4.27 -19.42 -31.46
N GLU A 122 4.28 -18.84 -32.64
CA GLU A 122 5.45 -18.74 -33.49
C GLU A 122 5.58 -17.33 -34.06
N TYR A 123 6.81 -16.92 -34.36
CA TYR A 123 7.10 -15.65 -35.02
C TYR A 123 8.29 -15.82 -35.97
N TYR A 124 8.37 -14.95 -36.97
CA TYR A 124 9.47 -14.96 -37.93
C TYR A 124 10.65 -14.15 -37.39
N ASP A 125 11.78 -14.80 -37.14
CA ASP A 125 13.01 -14.12 -36.73
C ASP A 125 13.76 -13.65 -37.98
N VAL A 126 13.87 -12.33 -38.14
CA VAL A 126 14.52 -11.71 -39.30
C VAL A 126 16.03 -11.98 -39.33
N ALA A 127 16.68 -12.12 -38.17
CA ALA A 127 18.12 -12.39 -38.09
C ALA A 127 18.45 -13.85 -38.44
N LEU A 128 17.58 -14.79 -38.06
CA LEU A 128 17.74 -16.22 -38.37
C LEU A 128 17.13 -16.63 -39.72
N GLY A 129 16.20 -15.84 -40.26
CA GLY A 129 15.51 -16.11 -41.52
C GLY A 129 14.50 -17.27 -41.46
N ASP A 130 14.08 -17.67 -40.25
CA ASP A 130 13.21 -18.84 -40.00
C ASP A 130 12.13 -18.53 -38.94
N TYR A 131 11.11 -19.37 -38.86
CA TYR A 131 10.08 -19.29 -37.83
C TYR A 131 10.55 -19.95 -36.53
N ILE A 132 10.54 -19.20 -35.44
CA ILE A 132 10.77 -19.73 -34.09
C ILE A 132 9.42 -20.10 -33.48
N LYS A 133 9.21 -21.40 -33.25
CA LYS A 133 8.02 -21.93 -32.56
C LYS A 133 8.30 -22.14 -31.08
N LYS A 134 7.48 -21.54 -30.21
CA LYS A 134 7.51 -21.70 -28.75
C LYS A 134 6.15 -22.24 -28.27
N THR A 135 6.10 -23.53 -27.98
CA THR A 135 4.88 -24.22 -27.49
C THR A 135 5.14 -24.93 -26.16
N ARG A 136 4.06 -25.11 -25.40
CA ARG A 136 4.02 -25.91 -24.18
C ARG A 136 3.27 -27.20 -24.43
N ILE A 137 3.84 -28.34 -24.00
CA ILE A 137 3.22 -29.66 -24.11
C ILE A 137 2.40 -29.96 -22.84
N PHE A 138 1.14 -30.36 -23.03
CA PHE A 138 0.20 -30.80 -22.02
C PHE A 138 -0.16 -32.26 -22.25
N ASN A 139 0.35 -33.17 -21.42
CA ASN A 139 -0.01 -34.58 -21.47
C ASN A 139 -1.44 -34.76 -20.98
N THR A 140 -2.24 -35.56 -21.67
CA THR A 140 -3.62 -35.87 -21.29
C THR A 140 -3.89 -37.37 -21.34
N SER A 141 -4.78 -37.83 -20.46
CA SER A 141 -5.45 -39.13 -20.56
C SER A 141 -6.96 -39.00 -20.29
N ILE A 142 -7.45 -37.77 -20.22
CA ILE A 142 -8.84 -37.45 -19.90
C ILE A 142 -9.63 -37.41 -21.23
N THR A 143 -10.67 -38.22 -21.31
CA THR A 143 -11.62 -38.25 -22.44
C THR A 143 -13.02 -37.85 -21.96
N GLU A 144 -13.86 -37.42 -22.91
CA GLU A 144 -15.27 -37.08 -22.68
C GLU A 144 -15.50 -35.91 -21.69
N LYS A 145 -14.53 -34.99 -21.59
CA LYS A 145 -14.63 -33.77 -20.77
C LYS A 145 -13.89 -32.59 -21.41
N TRP A 146 -14.40 -31.40 -21.13
CA TRP A 146 -13.72 -30.15 -21.46
C TRP A 146 -12.54 -29.93 -20.52
N ILE A 147 -11.38 -29.60 -21.08
CA ILE A 147 -10.14 -29.36 -20.36
C ILE A 147 -9.65 -27.97 -20.76
N PHE A 148 -9.45 -27.11 -19.77
CA PHE A 148 -8.83 -25.81 -19.99
C PHE A 148 -7.30 -25.96 -20.07
N LEU A 149 -6.72 -25.53 -21.18
CA LEU A 149 -5.28 -25.45 -21.39
C LEU A 149 -4.88 -23.98 -21.42
N SER A 150 -3.82 -23.61 -20.71
CA SER A 150 -3.23 -22.28 -20.80
C SER A 150 -1.75 -22.29 -20.41
N GLU A 151 -1.00 -21.34 -20.96
CA GLU A 151 0.39 -21.07 -20.56
C GLU A 151 0.69 -19.58 -20.73
N THR A 152 1.51 -19.05 -19.80
CA THR A 152 2.01 -17.67 -19.85
C THR A 152 3.40 -17.64 -20.48
N PHE A 153 3.58 -16.74 -21.44
CA PHE A 153 4.84 -16.53 -22.14
C PHE A 153 5.40 -15.14 -21.85
N LYS A 154 6.73 -15.03 -21.80
CA LYS A 154 7.44 -13.75 -21.80
C LYS A 154 7.44 -13.17 -23.22
N VAL A 155 7.26 -11.86 -23.32
CA VAL A 155 7.39 -11.13 -24.59
C VAL A 155 8.84 -11.24 -25.07
N PRO A 156 9.11 -11.73 -26.30
CA PRO A 156 10.46 -11.75 -26.87
C PRO A 156 11.02 -10.33 -27.04
N ASN A 157 12.34 -10.17 -26.89
CA ASN A 157 13.05 -8.93 -27.21
C ASN A 157 13.32 -8.78 -28.72
N ASP A 158 12.40 -9.27 -29.55
CA ASP A 158 12.53 -9.32 -31.01
C ASP A 158 11.36 -8.59 -31.67
N LYS A 159 11.58 -8.10 -32.88
CA LYS A 159 10.52 -7.54 -33.73
C LYS A 159 10.02 -8.65 -34.65
N GLY A 160 8.72 -8.90 -34.65
CA GLY A 160 8.15 -9.97 -35.42
C GLY A 160 6.64 -10.10 -35.23
N GLN A 161 5.96 -10.43 -36.32
CA GLN A 161 4.54 -10.76 -36.30
C GLN A 161 4.33 -12.14 -35.68
N MET A 162 3.39 -12.22 -34.75
CA MET A 162 3.09 -13.42 -34.00
C MET A 162 1.88 -14.17 -34.57
N ARG A 163 1.97 -15.50 -34.57
CA ARG A 163 0.88 -16.45 -34.85
C ARG A 163 0.69 -17.41 -33.68
N LEU A 164 -0.55 -17.77 -33.37
CA LEU A 164 -0.86 -18.81 -32.39
C LEU A 164 -0.78 -20.19 -33.03
N VAL A 165 -0.36 -21.16 -32.22
CA VAL A 165 -0.15 -22.54 -32.63
C VAL A 165 -0.89 -23.45 -31.66
N PHE A 166 -1.79 -24.28 -32.20
CA PHE A 166 -2.37 -25.41 -31.51
C PHE A 166 -1.93 -26.70 -32.21
N LYS A 167 -1.51 -27.70 -31.44
CA LYS A 167 -1.12 -29.01 -31.96
C LYS A 167 -1.64 -30.11 -31.06
N ALA A 168 -2.01 -31.25 -31.63
CA ALA A 168 -2.34 -32.44 -30.86
C ALA A 168 -1.50 -33.63 -31.34
N ASN A 169 -1.01 -34.42 -30.40
CA ASN A 169 -0.22 -35.61 -30.64
C ASN A 169 -1.05 -36.86 -30.30
N PHE A 170 -1.05 -37.86 -31.19
CA PHE A 170 -1.88 -39.05 -31.08
C PHE A 170 -1.13 -40.33 -31.47
N LEU A 171 -1.68 -41.47 -31.04
CA LEU A 171 -1.21 -42.80 -31.42
C LEU A 171 -1.90 -43.27 -32.71
N GLY A 172 -1.15 -43.93 -33.59
CA GLY A 172 -1.70 -44.56 -34.80
C GLY A 172 -2.49 -45.84 -34.49
N GLY A 173 -3.23 -46.34 -35.48
CA GLY A 173 -3.96 -47.61 -35.40
C GLY A 173 -5.48 -47.53 -35.34
N TYR A 174 -6.06 -46.33 -35.45
CA TYR A 174 -7.50 -46.14 -35.64
C TYR A 174 -7.90 -46.34 -37.11
N SER A 175 -9.10 -46.89 -37.34
CA SER A 175 -9.63 -47.17 -38.68
C SER A 175 -10.58 -46.09 -39.22
N ASP A 176 -11.05 -45.21 -38.34
CA ASP A 176 -11.97 -44.12 -38.67
C ASP A 176 -11.40 -42.79 -38.16
N PRO A 177 -11.20 -41.77 -39.01
CA PRO A 177 -10.79 -40.42 -38.59
C PRO A 177 -11.65 -39.83 -37.46
N GLU A 178 -12.92 -40.22 -37.34
CA GLU A 178 -13.80 -39.80 -36.25
C GLU A 178 -13.31 -40.25 -34.87
N GLU A 179 -12.60 -41.38 -34.80
CA GLU A 179 -11.95 -41.88 -33.58
C GLU A 179 -10.75 -41.03 -33.14
N ASN A 180 -10.27 -40.10 -33.98
CA ASN A 180 -9.17 -39.18 -33.68
C ASN A 180 -9.60 -37.71 -33.86
N SER A 181 -10.71 -37.35 -33.19
CA SER A 181 -11.27 -36.00 -33.22
C SER A 181 -11.09 -35.25 -31.89
N VAL A 182 -10.88 -33.94 -32.01
CA VAL A 182 -10.76 -32.99 -30.89
C VAL A 182 -11.68 -31.80 -31.17
N LEU A 183 -12.50 -31.44 -30.20
CA LEU A 183 -13.28 -30.20 -30.19
C LEU A 183 -12.47 -29.11 -29.48
N VAL A 184 -12.47 -27.91 -30.04
CA VAL A 184 -11.81 -26.73 -29.48
C VAL A 184 -12.85 -25.61 -29.31
N ASN A 185 -12.83 -24.93 -28.17
CA ASN A 185 -13.73 -23.83 -27.84
C ASN A 185 -12.98 -22.71 -27.10
N GLY A 186 -13.38 -21.46 -27.34
CA GLY A 186 -12.97 -20.30 -26.54
C GLY A 186 -11.47 -20.04 -26.45
N ILE A 187 -10.85 -19.72 -27.58
CA ILE A 187 -9.43 -19.31 -27.59
C ILE A 187 -9.27 -17.92 -26.97
N THR A 188 -8.43 -17.84 -25.95
CA THR A 188 -8.11 -16.63 -25.20
C THR A 188 -6.66 -16.25 -25.42
N PHE A 189 -6.41 -14.96 -25.67
CA PHE A 189 -5.06 -14.43 -25.88
C PHE A 189 -5.01 -12.97 -25.43
N GLY A 190 -4.15 -12.66 -24.47
CA GLY A 190 -4.07 -11.32 -23.87
C GLY A 190 -2.91 -11.15 -22.89
N GLN A 191 -2.50 -9.90 -22.65
CA GLN A 191 -1.57 -9.58 -21.56
C GLN A 191 -2.30 -9.63 -20.20
N TRP A 192 -1.66 -10.23 -19.20
CA TRP A 192 -2.20 -10.41 -17.85
C TRP A 192 -3.63 -10.98 -17.78
N SER A 193 -3.94 -11.95 -18.65
CA SER A 193 -5.26 -12.57 -18.77
C SER A 193 -5.43 -13.86 -17.97
N GLU A 194 -4.39 -14.33 -17.24
CA GLU A 194 -4.35 -15.65 -16.57
C GLU A 194 -5.53 -15.89 -15.63
N GLU A 195 -5.97 -14.85 -14.94
CA GLU A 195 -7.08 -14.94 -13.97
C GLU A 195 -8.47 -15.00 -14.63
N PHE A 196 -8.59 -14.67 -15.92
CA PHE A 196 -9.87 -14.65 -16.65
C PHE A 196 -9.92 -15.59 -17.83
N ALA A 197 -8.79 -16.09 -18.31
CA ALA A 197 -8.69 -16.83 -19.57
C ALA A 197 -9.62 -18.07 -19.66
N SER A 198 -10.08 -18.58 -18.51
CA SER A 198 -11.03 -19.68 -18.38
C SER A 198 -12.51 -19.28 -18.43
N THR A 199 -12.84 -18.01 -18.15
CA THR A 199 -14.21 -17.50 -17.96
C THR A 199 -14.55 -16.29 -18.82
N SER A 200 -13.56 -15.63 -19.42
CA SER A 200 -13.71 -14.45 -20.27
C SER A 200 -12.85 -14.53 -21.53
N LEU A 201 -13.45 -14.16 -22.67
CA LEU A 201 -12.78 -14.08 -23.97
C LEU A 201 -11.99 -12.76 -24.17
N GLY A 202 -12.03 -11.88 -23.17
CA GLY A 202 -11.46 -10.53 -23.24
C GLY A 202 -12.36 -9.56 -24.01
N ILE A 203 -12.04 -8.28 -23.90
CA ILE A 203 -12.77 -7.19 -24.54
C ILE A 203 -12.15 -6.77 -25.86
N GLU A 204 -12.97 -6.24 -26.76
CA GLU A 204 -12.53 -5.49 -27.94
C GLU A 204 -12.72 -3.99 -27.65
N PRO A 205 -11.63 -3.18 -27.64
CA PRO A 205 -11.73 -1.75 -27.41
C PRO A 205 -12.52 -1.02 -28.51
N ILE A 206 -13.23 0.03 -28.12
CA ILE A 206 -13.93 0.95 -29.03
C ILE A 206 -13.25 2.31 -29.04
N GLU A 207 -13.36 3.04 -30.14
CA GLU A 207 -12.90 4.42 -30.21
C GLU A 207 -13.78 5.30 -29.30
N LEU A 208 -13.15 6.13 -28.48
CA LEU A 208 -13.86 7.00 -27.54
C LEU A 208 -14.57 8.15 -28.26
N PRO A 209 -15.71 8.65 -27.74
CA PRO A 209 -16.39 9.81 -28.31
C PRO A 209 -15.49 11.04 -28.40
N SER A 210 -15.64 11.80 -29.50
CA SER A 210 -14.95 13.08 -29.67
C SER A 210 -15.36 14.05 -28.56
N GLY A 211 -14.39 14.56 -27.80
CA GLY A 211 -14.64 15.52 -26.71
C GLY A 211 -14.16 15.08 -25.34
N ILE A 212 -13.72 13.83 -25.15
CA ILE A 212 -13.05 13.40 -23.91
C ILE A 212 -11.57 13.78 -23.98
N PHE A 213 -10.85 13.23 -24.94
CA PHE A 213 -9.45 13.56 -25.25
C PHE A 213 -9.32 14.24 -26.61
N THR A 214 -8.23 14.97 -26.81
CA THR A 214 -7.91 15.63 -28.08
C THR A 214 -7.31 14.67 -29.11
N GLU A 215 -6.68 13.61 -28.64
CA GLU A 215 -6.11 12.52 -29.43
C GLU A 215 -7.08 11.34 -29.53
N THR A 216 -6.99 10.58 -30.63
CA THR A 216 -7.74 9.33 -30.78
C THR A 216 -7.31 8.35 -29.71
N THR A 217 -8.24 8.04 -28.82
CA THR A 217 -8.04 7.15 -27.67
C THR A 217 -9.09 6.05 -27.73
N TYR A 218 -8.74 4.87 -27.24
CA TYR A 218 -9.64 3.73 -27.17
C TYR A 218 -10.04 3.44 -25.74
N GLY A 219 -11.18 2.79 -25.56
CA GLY A 219 -11.63 2.33 -24.24
C GLY A 219 -12.73 1.30 -24.34
N TYR A 220 -13.28 0.95 -23.19
CA TYR A 220 -14.40 0.03 -23.06
C TYR A 220 -15.51 0.69 -22.24
N PRO A 221 -16.80 0.58 -22.64
CA PRO A 221 -17.87 1.30 -21.96
C PRO A 221 -18.09 0.75 -20.54
N ALA A 222 -18.11 1.67 -19.58
CA ALA A 222 -18.55 1.46 -18.21
C ALA A 222 -20.02 1.84 -18.10
N ARG A 223 -20.92 0.86 -18.09
CA ARG A 223 -22.35 1.11 -18.24
C ARG A 223 -22.95 1.64 -16.95
N SER A 224 -23.83 2.63 -17.06
CA SER A 224 -24.59 3.09 -15.89
C SER A 224 -25.63 2.04 -15.47
N TYR A 225 -25.78 1.87 -14.17
CA TYR A 225 -26.79 1.03 -13.54
C TYR A 225 -28.20 1.56 -13.86
N GLY A 226 -29.10 0.66 -14.26
CA GLY A 226 -30.46 0.99 -14.66
C GLY A 226 -30.66 1.08 -16.18
N LEU A 227 -31.67 1.86 -16.61
CA LEU A 227 -32.08 1.98 -18.02
C LEU A 227 -31.57 3.25 -18.72
N GLN A 228 -30.82 4.10 -18.02
CA GLN A 228 -30.26 5.32 -18.59
C GLN A 228 -28.96 5.00 -19.33
N GLU A 229 -28.70 5.70 -20.44
CA GLU A 229 -27.48 5.54 -21.25
C GLU A 229 -26.46 6.64 -20.89
N ASN A 230 -25.86 6.55 -19.70
CA ASN A 230 -24.83 7.48 -19.22
C ASN A 230 -23.47 6.76 -19.12
N ASP A 231 -23.00 6.24 -20.25
CA ASP A 231 -21.80 5.39 -20.28
C ASP A 231 -20.52 6.19 -19.95
N GLY A 232 -19.74 5.66 -19.02
CA GLY A 232 -18.33 6.00 -18.82
C GLY A 232 -17.41 5.11 -19.65
N TYR A 233 -16.09 5.23 -19.47
CA TYR A 233 -15.11 4.46 -20.24
C TYR A 233 -13.88 4.07 -19.43
N TYR A 234 -13.58 2.77 -19.39
CA TYR A 234 -12.29 2.21 -19.00
C TYR A 234 -11.27 2.49 -20.10
N ILE A 235 -10.18 3.19 -19.80
CA ILE A 235 -9.23 3.64 -20.82
C ILE A 235 -8.29 2.51 -21.24
N VAL A 236 -8.01 2.42 -22.54
CA VAL A 236 -7.07 1.47 -23.13
C VAL A 236 -5.93 2.22 -23.79
N ASN A 237 -4.70 1.83 -23.46
CA ASN A 237 -3.47 2.35 -24.07
C ASN A 237 -2.50 1.19 -24.35
N ASN A 238 -1.85 1.18 -25.52
CA ASN A 238 -0.94 0.09 -25.97
C ASN A 238 -1.52 -1.33 -25.76
N ASN A 239 -2.78 -1.54 -26.17
CA ASN A 239 -3.51 -2.79 -25.98
C ASN A 239 -3.57 -3.30 -24.53
N ALA A 240 -3.46 -2.40 -23.55
CA ALA A 240 -3.60 -2.69 -22.12
C ALA A 240 -4.73 -1.84 -21.52
N LEU A 241 -5.54 -2.46 -20.66
CA LEU A 241 -6.51 -1.76 -19.82
C LEU A 241 -5.78 -1.04 -18.70
N LEU A 242 -6.02 0.26 -18.55
CA LEU A 242 -5.46 1.09 -17.48
C LEU A 242 -6.37 1.12 -16.25
N SER A 243 -7.56 0.52 -16.36
CA SER A 243 -8.48 0.26 -15.27
C SER A 243 -9.08 -1.13 -15.47
N LYS A 244 -9.02 -1.99 -14.46
CA LYS A 244 -9.32 -3.42 -14.61
C LYS A 244 -10.11 -3.96 -13.43
N ASN A 245 -11.11 -4.77 -13.72
CA ASN A 245 -11.96 -5.41 -12.72
C ASN A 245 -11.32 -6.70 -12.21
N SER A 246 -10.68 -6.63 -11.05
CA SER A 246 -9.90 -7.72 -10.45
C SER A 246 -9.81 -7.56 -8.92
N GLY A 247 -9.09 -8.46 -8.26
CA GLY A 247 -8.84 -8.40 -6.83
C GLY A 247 -10.03 -8.81 -5.97
N ALA A 248 -9.77 -8.89 -4.67
CA ALA A 248 -10.81 -9.15 -3.69
C ALA A 248 -11.73 -7.91 -3.52
N PRO A 249 -13.05 -8.11 -3.47
CA PRO A 249 -13.99 -7.02 -3.43
C PRO A 249 -13.85 -6.22 -2.15
N MET A 250 -14.12 -4.93 -2.27
CA MET A 250 -14.21 -4.06 -1.13
C MET A 250 -15.62 -4.02 -0.57
N VAL A 251 -16.65 -4.15 -1.40
CA VAL A 251 -18.05 -3.95 -1.00
C VAL A 251 -18.81 -5.27 -1.08
N TYR A 252 -19.56 -5.61 -0.04
CA TYR A 252 -20.45 -6.79 -0.09
C TYR A 252 -21.53 -6.61 -1.16
N GLY A 253 -21.68 -7.62 -2.02
CA GLY A 253 -22.54 -7.62 -3.19
C GLY A 253 -21.76 -7.53 -4.51
N THR A 254 -20.46 -7.25 -4.47
CA THR A 254 -19.61 -7.13 -5.67
C THR A 254 -18.73 -8.35 -5.83
N SER A 255 -18.36 -8.68 -7.07
CA SER A 255 -17.51 -9.84 -7.36
C SER A 255 -16.01 -9.53 -7.38
N ASN A 256 -15.66 -8.26 -7.59
CA ASN A 256 -14.31 -7.74 -7.73
C ASN A 256 -14.32 -6.23 -7.44
N CYS A 257 -13.17 -5.57 -7.57
CA CYS A 257 -13.06 -4.11 -7.55
C CYS A 257 -12.37 -3.61 -8.82
N THR A 258 -12.60 -2.35 -9.18
CA THR A 258 -11.90 -1.73 -10.31
C THR A 258 -10.58 -1.16 -9.82
N ILE A 259 -9.47 -1.72 -10.31
CA ILE A 259 -8.11 -1.29 -9.99
C ILE A 259 -7.66 -0.29 -11.05
N ILE A 260 -7.20 0.88 -10.61
CA ILE A 260 -6.73 1.99 -11.45
C ILE A 260 -5.19 1.95 -11.53
N TYR A 261 -4.66 1.93 -12.75
CA TYR A 261 -3.23 1.94 -13.05
C TYR A 261 -2.78 3.30 -13.57
N PRO A 262 -1.49 3.66 -13.42
CA PRO A 262 -0.95 4.91 -13.96
C PRO A 262 -1.08 5.01 -15.50
N ASN A 263 -1.37 6.22 -15.99
CA ASN A 263 -1.53 6.54 -17.42
C ASN A 263 -0.88 7.88 -17.77
N ASP A 264 0.41 8.06 -17.46
CA ASP A 264 1.21 9.23 -17.86
C ASP A 264 0.53 10.60 -17.59
N GLY A 265 -0.11 10.74 -16.43
CA GLY A 265 -0.82 11.96 -16.01
C GLY A 265 -2.25 12.12 -16.55
N LYS A 266 -2.72 11.22 -17.42
CA LYS A 266 -4.11 11.14 -17.87
C LYS A 266 -4.94 10.22 -16.95
N PRO A 267 -6.27 10.38 -16.90
CA PRO A 267 -7.11 9.47 -16.15
C PRO A 267 -7.18 8.10 -16.83
N SER A 268 -7.43 7.07 -16.03
CA SER A 268 -7.53 5.68 -16.49
C SER A 268 -8.96 5.14 -16.49
N LEU A 269 -9.87 5.79 -15.76
CA LEU A 269 -11.32 5.64 -15.88
C LEU A 269 -11.92 7.05 -16.02
N VAL A 270 -12.86 7.22 -16.93
CA VAL A 270 -13.63 8.47 -17.07
C VAL A 270 -15.12 8.20 -16.98
N LEU A 271 -15.84 9.04 -16.23
CA LEU A 271 -17.29 8.99 -16.07
C LEU A 271 -17.90 10.34 -16.44
N PRO A 272 -19.11 10.37 -17.02
CA PRO A 272 -19.84 11.62 -17.23
C PRO A 272 -20.04 12.40 -15.93
N SER A 273 -19.81 13.72 -15.96
CA SER A 273 -19.89 14.53 -14.73
C SER A 273 -21.30 14.82 -14.24
N MET A 274 -22.30 14.74 -15.13
CA MET A 274 -23.68 15.13 -14.86
C MET A 274 -23.82 16.56 -14.30
N GLY A 275 -22.85 17.43 -14.61
CA GLY A 275 -22.76 18.81 -14.13
C GLY A 275 -22.02 19.00 -12.80
N PHE A 276 -21.54 17.93 -12.15
CA PHE A 276 -20.69 18.04 -10.96
C PHE A 276 -19.29 18.58 -11.33
N LEU A 277 -18.79 19.57 -10.58
CA LEU A 277 -17.54 20.30 -10.88
C LEU A 277 -17.51 20.88 -12.31
N ASN A 278 -18.65 21.34 -12.79
CA ASN A 278 -18.78 22.05 -14.07
C ASN A 278 -19.67 23.27 -13.92
N ASN A 279 -19.49 24.24 -14.81
CA ASN A 279 -20.31 25.46 -14.85
C ASN A 279 -21.82 25.17 -15.05
N SER A 280 -22.17 24.06 -15.73
CA SER A 280 -23.57 23.65 -15.95
C SER A 280 -24.30 23.24 -14.67
N GLY A 281 -23.58 22.75 -13.66
CA GLY A 281 -24.13 22.38 -12.36
C GLY A 281 -23.74 23.32 -11.22
N LYS A 282 -23.08 24.44 -11.51
CA LYS A 282 -22.53 25.39 -10.52
C LYS A 282 -23.51 25.82 -9.42
N TYR A 283 -24.79 25.95 -9.73
CA TYR A 283 -25.86 26.40 -8.81
C TYR A 283 -26.77 25.28 -8.31
N LYS A 284 -26.38 24.01 -8.49
CA LYS A 284 -27.15 22.85 -8.07
C LYS A 284 -26.47 22.19 -6.87
N VAL A 285 -27.27 21.42 -6.13
CA VAL A 285 -26.77 20.60 -5.03
C VAL A 285 -26.50 19.19 -5.54
N TYR A 286 -25.29 18.69 -5.28
CA TYR A 286 -24.91 17.33 -5.63
C TYR A 286 -24.25 16.61 -4.46
N THR A 287 -24.35 15.28 -4.48
CA THR A 287 -23.45 14.41 -3.73
C THR A 287 -22.85 13.40 -4.69
N VAL A 288 -21.52 13.34 -4.78
CA VAL A 288 -20.82 12.20 -5.40
C VAL A 288 -20.46 11.21 -4.30
N GLU A 289 -20.81 9.95 -4.51
CA GLU A 289 -20.48 8.81 -3.65
C GLU A 289 -19.54 7.87 -4.40
N MET A 290 -18.54 7.33 -3.71
CA MET A 290 -17.70 6.26 -4.24
C MET A 290 -17.06 5.46 -3.09
N TRP A 291 -16.82 4.18 -3.32
CA TRP A 291 -15.94 3.40 -2.47
C TRP A 291 -14.50 3.51 -2.98
N LEU A 292 -13.55 3.79 -2.08
CA LEU A 292 -12.12 3.83 -2.38
C LEU A 292 -11.29 2.98 -1.41
N ARG A 293 -10.25 2.32 -1.93
CA ARG A 293 -9.10 1.80 -1.18
C ARG A 293 -7.83 2.37 -1.81
N ILE A 294 -7.04 3.09 -1.02
CA ILE A 294 -5.89 3.86 -1.52
C ILE A 294 -4.64 3.38 -0.78
N ASN A 295 -3.61 3.02 -1.53
CA ASN A 295 -2.25 2.92 -1.02
C ASN A 295 -1.45 4.15 -1.49
N SER A 296 -0.85 4.92 -0.57
CA SER A 296 -0.13 6.15 -0.93
C SER A 296 1.16 6.33 -0.12
N ASP A 297 2.24 6.59 -0.87
CA ASP A 297 3.53 7.09 -0.41
C ASP A 297 3.88 8.41 -1.13
N ALA A 298 2.85 9.17 -1.53
CA ALA A 298 3.04 10.42 -2.25
C ALA A 298 3.75 11.44 -1.36
N ILE A 299 4.80 12.07 -1.87
CA ILE A 299 5.55 13.15 -1.20
C ILE A 299 5.13 14.54 -1.71
N THR A 300 4.28 14.57 -2.74
CA THR A 300 3.70 15.76 -3.35
C THR A 300 2.23 15.50 -3.61
N PRO A 301 1.36 16.52 -3.61
CA PRO A 301 -0.06 16.34 -3.92
C PRO A 301 -0.30 15.68 -5.29
N LYS A 302 -1.08 14.60 -5.30
CA LYS A 302 -1.49 13.86 -6.50
C LYS A 302 -3.00 13.84 -6.65
N LYS A 303 -3.53 14.32 -7.78
CA LYS A 303 -4.97 14.29 -8.09
C LYS A 303 -5.41 12.86 -8.36
N ILE A 304 -6.39 12.33 -7.62
CA ILE A 304 -6.89 10.95 -7.80
C ILE A 304 -8.32 10.89 -8.36
N PHE A 305 -9.11 11.95 -8.20
CA PHE A 305 -10.48 12.06 -8.72
C PHE A 305 -10.84 13.51 -8.97
N GLY A 306 -11.66 13.80 -9.98
CA GLY A 306 -12.14 15.16 -10.25
C GLY A 306 -12.35 15.42 -11.74
N ASN A 307 -12.50 16.70 -12.10
CA ASN A 307 -12.68 17.09 -13.50
C ASN A 307 -11.40 16.82 -14.33
N ILE A 308 -11.54 16.45 -15.60
CA ILE A 308 -10.39 16.07 -16.44
C ILE A 308 -9.58 17.23 -17.05
N GLU A 309 -10.11 18.46 -17.08
CA GLU A 309 -9.45 19.63 -17.67
C GLU A 309 -8.89 20.62 -16.66
N ASP A 310 -9.48 20.71 -15.47
CA ASP A 310 -9.06 21.66 -14.43
C ASP A 310 -8.47 20.97 -13.19
N GLU A 311 -8.03 21.76 -12.21
CA GLU A 311 -7.41 21.26 -10.98
C GLU A 311 -8.45 20.88 -9.89
N ASN A 312 -9.75 20.98 -10.13
CA ASN A 312 -10.77 20.69 -9.13
C ASN A 312 -10.92 19.19 -8.89
N GLY A 313 -10.91 18.77 -7.63
CA GLY A 313 -11.01 17.36 -7.30
C GLY A 313 -10.44 16.96 -5.93
N LEU A 314 -10.25 15.66 -5.79
CA LEU A 314 -9.69 14.98 -4.64
C LEU A 314 -8.21 14.64 -4.91
N TYR A 315 -7.36 14.95 -3.93
CA TYR A 315 -5.92 14.74 -3.97
C TYR A 315 -5.47 13.90 -2.78
N VAL A 316 -4.30 13.29 -2.92
CA VAL A 316 -3.57 12.61 -1.84
C VAL A 316 -2.18 13.20 -1.71
N ASP A 317 -1.74 13.44 -0.48
CA ASP A 317 -0.40 13.93 -0.14
C ASP A 317 0.05 13.32 1.19
N GLY A 318 1.00 12.39 1.15
CA GLY A 318 1.42 11.60 2.32
C GLY A 318 0.24 10.96 3.06
N PRO A 319 0.01 11.28 4.34
CA PRO A 319 -1.11 10.76 5.12
C PRO A 319 -2.41 11.60 4.97
N PHE A 320 -2.52 12.48 3.98
CA PHE A 320 -3.67 13.39 3.83
C PHE A 320 -4.50 13.10 2.59
N ILE A 321 -5.83 13.20 2.73
CA ILE A 321 -6.77 13.41 1.63
C ILE A 321 -7.12 14.89 1.58
N ILE A 322 -7.06 15.50 0.40
CA ILE A 322 -7.32 16.93 0.21
C ILE A 322 -8.43 17.12 -0.82
N LEU A 323 -9.37 18.01 -0.52
CA LEU A 323 -10.34 18.49 -1.49
C LEU A 323 -9.90 19.88 -1.98
N LYS A 324 -9.76 20.05 -3.30
CA LYS A 324 -9.49 21.35 -3.95
C LYS A 324 -10.69 21.77 -4.77
N ILE A 325 -11.20 22.97 -4.50
CA ILE A 325 -12.29 23.61 -5.25
C ILE A 325 -11.91 25.09 -5.49
N GLY A 326 -11.78 25.47 -6.76
CA GLY A 326 -11.21 26.74 -7.19
C GLY A 326 -9.82 26.94 -6.57
N ASN A 327 -9.62 28.12 -5.98
CA ASN A 327 -8.38 28.50 -5.32
C ASN A 327 -8.32 28.12 -3.83
N LYS A 328 -9.24 27.28 -3.36
CA LYS A 328 -9.29 26.86 -1.95
C LYS A 328 -9.08 25.36 -1.82
N SER A 329 -8.36 24.98 -0.77
CA SER A 329 -8.14 23.59 -0.41
C SER A 329 -8.37 23.34 1.08
N ALA A 330 -8.73 22.10 1.43
CA ALA A 330 -8.75 21.63 2.81
C ALA A 330 -8.33 20.16 2.88
N SER A 331 -7.53 19.80 3.90
CA SER A 331 -6.99 18.45 4.08
C SER A 331 -7.60 17.72 5.28
N HIS A 332 -7.54 16.39 5.24
CA HIS A 332 -7.88 15.51 6.34
C HIS A 332 -6.86 14.39 6.52
N TYR A 333 -6.40 14.19 7.75
CA TYR A 333 -5.44 13.15 8.11
C TYR A 333 -6.05 11.73 8.13
N ILE A 334 -5.37 10.79 7.47
CA ILE A 334 -5.67 9.37 7.42
C ILE A 334 -4.55 8.60 8.14
N GLY A 335 -4.88 8.00 9.28
CA GLY A 335 -3.91 7.23 10.08
C GLY A 335 -3.60 5.83 9.56
N GLU A 336 -4.43 5.28 8.66
CA GLU A 336 -4.23 3.97 8.06
C GLU A 336 -4.74 3.95 6.61
N TRP A 337 -3.82 3.73 5.67
CA TRP A 337 -4.12 3.50 4.25
C TRP A 337 -4.57 2.06 3.99
N VAL A 338 -4.98 1.77 2.75
CA VAL A 338 -5.38 0.43 2.28
C VAL A 338 -6.64 -0.12 2.97
N ARG A 339 -7.39 0.70 3.70
CA ARG A 339 -8.68 0.32 4.28
C ARG A 339 -9.86 0.72 3.39
N PRO A 340 -10.98 0.01 3.42
CA PRO A 340 -12.19 0.44 2.75
C PRO A 340 -12.73 1.77 3.26
N MET A 341 -12.96 2.71 2.35
CA MET A 341 -13.54 4.03 2.64
C MET A 341 -14.71 4.32 1.71
N LEU A 342 -15.89 4.59 2.29
CA LEU A 342 -17.01 5.17 1.56
C LEU A 342 -16.91 6.69 1.64
N LEU A 343 -16.71 7.33 0.49
CA LEU A 343 -16.45 8.75 0.37
C LEU A 343 -17.66 9.46 -0.23
N HIS A 344 -18.07 10.59 0.37
CA HIS A 344 -19.09 11.48 -0.18
C HIS A 344 -18.53 12.89 -0.36
N ILE A 345 -18.53 13.41 -1.58
CA ILE A 345 -18.23 14.82 -1.85
C ILE A 345 -19.56 15.55 -2.05
N LEU A 346 -19.88 16.45 -1.12
CA LEU A 346 -21.07 17.27 -1.18
C LEU A 346 -20.74 18.62 -1.80
N TYR A 347 -21.46 18.94 -2.87
CA TYR A 347 -21.47 20.23 -3.53
C TYR A 347 -22.74 20.97 -3.09
N LEU A 348 -22.60 22.05 -2.30
CA LEU A 348 -23.70 22.87 -1.81
C LEU A 348 -23.55 24.31 -2.32
N GLU A 349 -24.57 25.16 -2.10
CA GLU A 349 -24.59 26.54 -2.61
C GLU A 349 -23.44 27.42 -2.06
N ASP A 350 -23.11 27.27 -0.78
CA ASP A 350 -22.11 28.10 -0.07
C ASP A 350 -20.94 27.30 0.52
N SER A 351 -20.91 25.98 0.31
CA SER A 351 -19.87 25.13 0.88
C SER A 351 -19.68 23.81 0.14
N TYR A 352 -18.48 23.26 0.27
CA TYR A 352 -18.10 21.94 -0.19
C TYR A 352 -17.68 21.10 1.01
N LYS A 353 -18.17 19.86 1.11
CA LYS A 353 -17.86 18.99 2.25
C LYS A 353 -17.40 17.63 1.79
N LEU A 354 -16.51 17.01 2.55
CA LEU A 354 -16.15 15.60 2.38
C LEU A 354 -16.64 14.81 3.58
N TYR A 355 -17.35 13.71 3.32
CA TYR A 355 -17.61 12.70 4.33
C TYR A 355 -16.80 11.45 4.04
N ILE A 356 -16.28 10.81 5.09
CA ILE A 356 -15.63 9.49 5.00
C ILE A 356 -16.32 8.58 6.01
N ASN A 357 -16.82 7.43 5.54
CA ASN A 357 -17.56 6.45 6.31
C ASN A 357 -18.75 7.06 7.09
N GLY A 358 -19.35 8.11 6.52
CA GLY A 358 -20.49 8.83 7.07
C GLY A 358 -20.19 9.86 8.17
N GLU A 359 -18.92 10.16 8.44
CA GLU A 359 -18.50 11.29 9.27
C GLU A 359 -18.06 12.48 8.40
N GLU A 360 -18.41 13.70 8.80
CA GLU A 360 -17.90 14.91 8.14
C GLU A 360 -16.44 15.14 8.53
N VAL A 361 -15.54 15.11 7.54
CA VAL A 361 -14.09 15.16 7.78
C VAL A 361 -13.43 16.48 7.39
N LEU A 362 -14.00 17.22 6.43
CA LEU A 362 -13.59 18.57 6.03
C LEU A 362 -14.76 19.38 5.45
N SER A 363 -14.63 20.70 5.49
CA SER A 363 -15.57 21.66 4.90
C SER A 363 -14.82 22.88 4.36
N ILE A 364 -15.12 23.28 3.13
CA ILE A 364 -14.62 24.48 2.48
C ILE A 364 -15.79 25.44 2.31
N TYR A 365 -15.65 26.68 2.78
CA TYR A 365 -16.67 27.72 2.62
C TYR A 365 -16.30 28.65 1.46
N GLN A 366 -17.12 28.63 0.42
CA GLN A 366 -16.98 29.48 -0.76
C GLN A 366 -18.34 29.56 -1.47
N LYS A 367 -18.77 30.77 -1.82
CA LYS A 367 -20.01 30.95 -2.56
C LYS A 367 -19.84 30.40 -3.97
N ALA A 368 -20.89 29.79 -4.50
CA ALA A 368 -20.88 29.29 -5.87
C ALA A 368 -20.43 30.37 -6.86
N GLU A 369 -20.92 31.60 -6.74
CA GLU A 369 -20.57 32.72 -7.65
C GLU A 369 -19.07 32.94 -7.83
N ASP A 370 -18.29 32.78 -6.75
CA ASP A 370 -16.84 33.02 -6.69
C ASP A 370 -16.00 31.86 -7.28
N VAL A 371 -16.64 30.73 -7.63
CA VAL A 371 -15.96 29.58 -8.24
C VAL A 371 -16.12 29.65 -9.75
N ASN A 372 -15.01 29.68 -10.48
CA ASN A 372 -15.02 29.53 -11.93
C ASN A 372 -14.44 28.16 -12.30
N PHE A 373 -15.27 27.27 -12.85
CA PHE A 373 -14.77 26.03 -13.43
C PHE A 373 -14.24 26.34 -14.83
N GLU A 374 -12.95 26.14 -15.06
CA GLU A 374 -12.34 26.42 -16.37
C GLU A 374 -12.66 25.34 -17.41
N SER A 375 -13.15 24.18 -16.95
CA SER A 375 -13.48 23.03 -17.79
C SER A 375 -14.70 23.26 -18.69
N LEU A 376 -14.51 23.04 -19.99
CA LEU A 376 -15.57 22.96 -21.00
C LEU A 376 -16.10 21.54 -21.16
N LYS A 377 -15.33 20.52 -20.75
CA LYS A 377 -15.71 19.11 -20.79
C LYS A 377 -16.49 18.68 -19.56
N GLU A 378 -17.55 17.91 -19.76
CA GLU A 378 -18.41 17.38 -18.69
C GLU A 378 -18.03 15.94 -18.30
N TRP A 379 -16.76 15.74 -17.95
CA TRP A 379 -16.20 14.43 -17.61
C TRP A 379 -15.39 14.48 -16.31
N LEU A 380 -15.54 13.43 -15.51
CA LEU A 380 -14.77 13.17 -14.31
C LEU A 380 -13.78 12.04 -14.59
N GLY A 381 -12.55 12.19 -14.10
CA GLY A 381 -11.50 11.19 -14.23
C GLY A 381 -11.13 10.55 -12.91
N PHE A 382 -10.49 9.39 -13.00
CA PHE A 382 -9.76 8.74 -11.92
C PHE A 382 -8.30 8.52 -12.35
N TRP A 383 -7.36 8.87 -11.48
CA TRP A 383 -5.92 8.81 -11.75
C TRP A 383 -5.22 7.95 -10.70
N ALA A 384 -4.20 7.23 -11.12
CA ALA A 384 -3.23 6.57 -10.25
C ALA A 384 -1.81 6.98 -10.65
N TYR A 385 -0.87 6.82 -9.72
CA TYR A 385 0.55 7.14 -9.88
C TYR A 385 1.37 6.01 -9.27
N ASP A 386 2.66 5.92 -9.60
CA ASP A 386 3.52 4.85 -9.06
C ASP A 386 3.63 4.90 -7.52
N ASP A 387 3.57 6.10 -6.94
CA ASP A 387 3.54 6.35 -5.49
C ASP A 387 2.13 6.39 -4.89
N VAL A 388 1.09 6.18 -5.71
CA VAL A 388 -0.31 6.04 -5.31
C VAL A 388 -0.92 4.81 -6.02
N SER A 389 -0.40 3.63 -5.67
CA SER A 389 -0.80 2.36 -6.28
C SER A 389 -0.71 1.18 -5.29
N PRO A 390 -1.69 0.25 -5.30
CA PRO A 390 -2.92 0.29 -6.08
C PRO A 390 -3.93 1.33 -5.56
N LEU A 391 -4.70 1.89 -6.50
CA LEU A 391 -5.93 2.63 -6.22
C LEU A 391 -7.12 1.77 -6.67
N GLU A 392 -7.96 1.36 -5.74
CA GLU A 392 -9.13 0.53 -6.01
C GLU A 392 -10.40 1.35 -5.79
N ILE A 393 -11.35 1.21 -6.72
CA ILE A 393 -12.62 1.91 -6.69
C ILE A 393 -13.78 0.93 -6.90
N ASP A 394 -14.94 1.29 -6.37
CA ASP A 394 -16.16 0.51 -6.53
C ASP A 394 -17.38 1.45 -6.37
N CYS A 395 -18.49 1.10 -7.01
CA CYS A 395 -19.80 1.76 -6.92
C CYS A 395 -19.74 3.31 -6.86
N VAL A 396 -19.67 3.96 -8.02
CA VAL A 396 -19.64 5.43 -8.13
C VAL A 396 -21.04 5.97 -8.43
N GLY A 397 -21.57 6.87 -7.61
CA GLY A 397 -22.90 7.44 -7.78
C GLY A 397 -22.95 8.96 -7.67
N ILE A 398 -23.79 9.61 -8.49
CA ILE A 398 -24.06 11.05 -8.42
C ILE A 398 -25.52 11.25 -8.03
N TYR A 399 -25.76 11.97 -6.94
CA TYR A 399 -27.09 12.23 -6.39
C TYR A 399 -27.47 13.70 -6.52
N PRO A 400 -28.73 14.03 -6.86
CA PRO A 400 -29.20 15.42 -7.03
C PRO A 400 -29.59 16.09 -5.70
N TYR A 401 -29.09 15.58 -4.57
CA TYR A 401 -29.44 16.05 -3.24
C TYR A 401 -28.28 15.88 -2.26
N LYS A 402 -28.36 16.59 -1.14
CA LYS A 402 -27.43 16.44 -0.01
C LYS A 402 -27.70 15.11 0.71
N VAL A 403 -26.77 14.17 0.65
CA VAL A 403 -26.81 12.98 1.49
C VAL A 403 -26.50 13.38 2.94
N SER A 404 -27.37 13.01 3.88
CA SER A 404 -27.13 13.27 5.31
C SER A 404 -26.14 12.27 5.91
N ASN A 405 -25.44 12.64 6.98
CA ASN A 405 -24.48 11.77 7.66
C ASN A 405 -25.11 10.43 8.10
N ILE A 406 -26.39 10.44 8.51
CA ILE A 406 -27.10 9.22 8.92
C ILE A 406 -27.28 8.27 7.72
N VAL A 407 -27.66 8.81 6.55
CA VAL A 407 -27.80 8.01 5.33
C VAL A 407 -26.44 7.49 4.88
N ALA A 408 -25.40 8.33 4.90
CA ALA A 408 -24.03 7.93 4.56
C ALA A 408 -23.53 6.79 5.47
N LYS A 409 -23.75 6.86 6.79
CA LYS A 409 -23.42 5.77 7.74
C LYS A 409 -24.19 4.49 7.43
N ARG A 410 -25.49 4.60 7.13
CA ARG A 410 -26.31 3.45 6.76
C ARG A 410 -25.80 2.78 5.48
N ARG A 411 -25.40 3.56 4.48
CA ARG A 411 -24.80 3.05 3.24
C ARG A 411 -23.46 2.36 3.52
N PHE A 412 -22.60 2.92 4.37
CA PHE A 412 -21.37 2.25 4.80
C PHE A 412 -21.66 0.87 5.43
N VAL A 413 -22.68 0.78 6.28
CA VAL A 413 -23.14 -0.49 6.88
C VAL A 413 -23.67 -1.48 5.83
N TYR A 414 -24.30 -1.02 4.75
CA TYR A 414 -24.74 -1.93 3.67
C TYR A 414 -23.58 -2.66 3.00
N GLY A 415 -22.41 -2.02 2.88
CA GLY A 415 -21.23 -2.61 2.24
C GLY A 415 -20.31 -3.38 3.19
N GLN A 416 -20.16 -2.93 4.45
CA GLN A 416 -19.19 -3.51 5.40
C GLN A 416 -19.84 -4.23 6.61
N GLY A 417 -21.06 -3.87 6.98
CA GLY A 417 -21.74 -4.40 8.18
C GLY A 417 -22.40 -5.75 7.94
N VAL A 418 -21.68 -6.69 7.33
CA VAL A 418 -22.19 -7.99 6.90
C VAL A 418 -21.65 -9.13 7.75
N GLU A 419 -22.50 -10.11 8.04
CA GLU A 419 -22.14 -11.30 8.80
C GLU A 419 -21.31 -12.26 7.94
N ALA A 420 -20.38 -12.97 8.58
CA ALA A 420 -19.62 -14.03 7.92
C ALA A 420 -20.57 -15.14 7.45
N PRO A 421 -20.27 -15.83 6.33
CA PRO A 421 -21.18 -16.82 5.74
C PRO A 421 -21.20 -18.14 6.54
N ASP A 422 -21.80 -18.15 7.72
CA ASP A 422 -21.93 -19.36 8.55
C ASP A 422 -22.84 -20.43 7.94
N ASN A 423 -23.76 -20.02 7.06
CA ASN A 423 -24.65 -20.93 6.35
C ASN A 423 -23.88 -21.91 5.45
N ILE A 424 -22.83 -21.46 4.74
CA ILE A 424 -22.05 -22.35 3.87
C ILE A 424 -21.16 -23.29 4.68
N ASN A 425 -20.63 -22.79 5.81
CA ASN A 425 -19.91 -23.59 6.78
C ASN A 425 -20.81 -24.70 7.34
N THR A 426 -22.05 -24.37 7.69
CA THR A 426 -23.02 -25.36 8.19
C THR A 426 -23.44 -26.35 7.11
N ALA A 427 -23.67 -25.89 5.88
CA ALA A 427 -24.13 -26.73 4.76
C ALA A 427 -23.10 -27.79 4.35
N TYR A 428 -21.81 -27.47 4.43
CA TYR A 428 -20.72 -28.32 3.94
C TYR A 428 -19.71 -28.72 5.02
N SER A 429 -20.14 -28.72 6.29
CA SER A 429 -19.27 -29.05 7.43
C SER A 429 -17.92 -28.29 7.40
N GLY A 430 -17.98 -27.03 6.97
CA GLY A 430 -16.85 -26.13 6.87
C GLY A 430 -16.47 -25.53 8.21
N LYS A 431 -15.17 -25.31 8.40
CA LYS A 431 -14.63 -24.51 9.50
C LYS A 431 -13.94 -23.29 8.90
N SER A 432 -14.25 -22.12 9.45
CA SER A 432 -13.63 -20.85 9.06
C SER A 432 -12.85 -20.27 10.23
N LEU A 433 -11.79 -19.54 9.92
CA LEU A 433 -10.83 -18.96 10.83
C LEU A 433 -10.61 -17.50 10.43
N LEU A 434 -11.10 -16.59 11.24
CA LEU A 434 -10.91 -15.16 11.13
C LEU A 434 -9.85 -14.73 12.14
N ILE A 435 -8.84 -14.02 11.67
CA ILE A 435 -7.82 -13.45 12.55
C ILE A 435 -8.41 -12.20 13.20
N ASP A 436 -8.68 -12.28 14.49
CA ASP A 436 -9.23 -11.18 15.27
C ASP A 436 -8.51 -11.09 16.61
N TYR A 437 -8.04 -9.88 16.91
CA TYR A 437 -7.23 -9.59 18.08
C TYR A 437 -7.94 -9.93 19.39
N ALA A 438 -9.27 -9.74 19.44
CA ALA A 438 -10.06 -10.00 20.65
C ALA A 438 -9.98 -11.45 21.13
N PHE A 439 -9.58 -12.38 20.25
CA PHE A 439 -9.44 -13.80 20.54
C PHE A 439 -7.98 -14.27 20.59
N ALA A 440 -7.01 -13.41 20.28
CA ALA A 440 -5.61 -13.79 20.05
C ALA A 440 -4.82 -14.13 21.33
N ASP A 441 -5.42 -13.98 22.52
CA ASP A 441 -4.86 -14.33 23.84
C ASP A 441 -3.44 -13.79 24.10
N TYR A 442 -3.20 -12.51 23.78
CA TYR A 442 -1.92 -11.83 24.11
C TYR A 442 -1.75 -11.66 25.63
N SER A 443 -0.49 -11.68 26.07
CA SER A 443 -0.11 -11.63 27.49
C SER A 443 -0.57 -10.33 28.17
N ASN A 444 -0.01 -9.20 27.75
CA ASN A 444 -0.33 -7.86 28.27
C ASN A 444 -0.31 -6.82 27.15
N ASN A 445 -1.18 -5.82 27.29
CA ASN A 445 -1.30 -4.70 26.37
C ASN A 445 -1.14 -3.38 27.10
N TYR A 446 -0.43 -2.45 26.47
CA TYR A 446 -0.36 -1.07 26.91
C TYR A 446 -0.77 -0.16 25.76
N ILE A 447 -1.87 0.56 25.94
CA ILE A 447 -2.51 1.34 24.86
C ILE A 447 -2.59 2.79 25.30
N TYR A 448 -2.12 3.70 24.46
CA TYR A 448 -2.39 5.13 24.56
C TYR A 448 -3.57 5.47 23.63
N PRO A 449 -4.56 6.25 24.09
CA PRO A 449 -4.69 6.90 25.40
C PRO A 449 -5.42 6.07 26.50
N ASP A 450 -5.87 4.85 26.19
CA ASP A 450 -6.85 4.13 27.02
C ASP A 450 -6.29 3.66 28.37
N ILE A 451 -5.09 3.08 28.38
CA ILE A 451 -4.37 2.64 29.58
C ILE A 451 -3.41 3.74 30.04
N GLY A 452 -2.50 4.16 29.16
CA GLY A 452 -1.59 5.28 29.38
C GLY A 452 -2.16 6.56 28.78
N LYS A 453 -2.08 7.68 29.48
CA LYS A 453 -2.55 8.97 28.94
C LYS A 453 -1.40 9.68 28.24
N TRP A 454 -1.66 10.30 27.09
CA TRP A 454 -0.65 11.17 26.43
C TRP A 454 -0.09 12.24 27.37
N SER A 455 -0.91 12.75 28.29
CA SER A 455 -0.53 13.79 29.25
C SER A 455 0.44 13.34 30.35
N GLN A 456 0.69 12.04 30.48
CA GLN A 456 1.64 11.50 31.46
C GLN A 456 3.08 11.56 30.94
N GLY A 457 3.25 11.48 29.62
CA GLY A 457 4.54 11.60 28.96
C GLY A 457 5.05 13.04 28.94
N ILE A 458 6.35 13.19 28.71
CA ILE A 458 6.98 14.49 28.52
C ILE A 458 6.58 14.98 27.13
N ASN A 459 5.80 16.06 27.12
CA ASN A 459 5.33 16.72 25.90
C ASN A 459 6.10 18.03 25.70
N ASP A 460 6.75 18.16 24.55
CA ASP A 460 7.39 19.37 24.07
C ASP A 460 6.71 19.86 22.78
N ASN A 461 6.07 21.02 22.84
CA ASN A 461 5.47 21.68 21.68
C ASN A 461 4.42 20.86 20.88
N LEU A 462 3.69 19.96 21.54
CA LEU A 462 2.52 19.27 20.97
C LEU A 462 1.24 19.59 21.74
N SER A 463 0.09 19.35 21.10
CA SER A 463 -1.22 19.51 21.71
C SER A 463 -1.83 18.17 22.07
N ILE A 464 -2.43 18.09 23.26
CA ILE A 464 -3.17 16.93 23.73
C ILE A 464 -4.61 17.38 23.98
N ASN A 465 -5.50 17.04 23.06
CA ASN A 465 -6.91 17.41 23.12
C ASN A 465 -7.78 16.18 22.92
N ASN A 466 -8.78 15.98 23.79
CA ASN A 466 -9.69 14.83 23.73
C ASN A 466 -8.96 13.49 23.58
N ASN A 467 -7.86 13.30 24.31
CA ASN A 467 -7.01 12.11 24.26
C ASN A 467 -6.36 11.82 22.89
N ILE A 468 -6.22 12.83 22.02
CA ILE A 468 -5.49 12.76 20.75
C ILE A 468 -4.22 13.61 20.89
N LEU A 469 -3.08 13.06 20.46
CA LEU A 469 -1.83 13.81 20.34
C LEU A 469 -1.75 14.42 18.94
N SER A 470 -1.55 15.72 18.82
CA SER A 470 -1.50 16.40 17.52
C SER A 470 -0.46 17.51 17.46
N SER A 471 -0.17 17.98 16.24
CA SER A 471 0.49 19.26 16.06
C SER A 471 -0.31 20.37 16.77
N PRO A 472 0.36 21.38 17.35
CA PRO A 472 -0.31 22.49 18.02
C PRO A 472 -1.03 23.39 17.00
N GLU A 473 -2.07 24.08 17.47
CA GLU A 473 -2.81 25.06 16.67
C GLU A 473 -2.36 26.47 17.05
N TYR A 474 -1.39 27.00 16.31
CA TYR A 474 -0.91 28.36 16.52
C TYR A 474 -1.59 29.37 15.61
N PRO A 475 -1.80 30.62 16.09
CA PRO A 475 -2.29 31.70 15.24
C PRO A 475 -1.19 32.23 14.32
N LEU A 476 -1.60 32.76 13.16
CA LEU A 476 -0.75 33.65 12.36
C LEU A 476 -0.49 34.96 13.13
N PRO A 477 0.63 35.66 12.87
CA PRO A 477 0.81 37.02 13.37
C PRO A 477 -0.28 37.95 12.84
N THR A 478 -0.54 39.03 13.57
CA THR A 478 -1.40 40.10 13.07
C THR A 478 -0.67 40.84 11.95
N ILE A 479 -1.36 41.10 10.84
CA ILE A 479 -0.79 41.74 9.65
C ILE A 479 -1.64 42.95 9.31
N LEU A 480 -1.10 44.13 9.59
CA LEU A 480 -1.73 45.40 9.24
C LEU A 480 -1.13 45.90 7.92
N ILE A 481 -1.97 46.22 6.94
CA ILE A 481 -1.51 46.66 5.62
C ILE A 481 -1.77 48.16 5.46
N ASN A 482 -0.71 48.91 5.15
CA ASN A 482 -0.82 50.28 4.65
C ASN A 482 -1.04 50.24 3.13
N HIS A 483 -2.19 50.73 2.69
CA HIS A 483 -2.48 51.01 1.29
C HIS A 483 -2.74 52.51 1.12
N GLN A 484 -1.85 53.20 0.38
CA GLN A 484 -1.95 54.63 0.10
C GLN A 484 -2.22 55.51 1.34
N GLY A 485 -1.63 55.16 2.49
CA GLY A 485 -1.80 55.91 3.74
C GLY A 485 -2.97 55.46 4.63
N THR A 486 -3.77 54.48 4.21
CA THR A 486 -4.81 53.86 5.02
C THR A 486 -4.32 52.52 5.56
N ASN A 487 -4.34 52.35 6.89
CA ASN A 487 -3.95 51.10 7.54
C ASN A 487 -5.21 50.26 7.82
N SER A 488 -5.33 49.07 7.23
CA SER A 488 -6.40 48.12 7.53
C SER A 488 -5.94 46.68 7.32
N GLU A 489 -6.55 45.74 8.06
CA GLU A 489 -6.41 44.29 7.83
C GLU A 489 -7.22 43.83 6.59
N ASP A 490 -8.21 44.62 6.15
CA ASP A 490 -9.07 44.29 5.00
C ASP A 490 -8.27 44.13 3.69
N TYR A 491 -7.10 44.78 3.59
CA TYR A 491 -6.21 44.70 2.43
C TYR A 491 -5.27 43.48 2.46
N TYR A 492 -5.40 42.58 3.44
CA TYR A 492 -4.55 41.39 3.56
C TYR A 492 -4.59 40.52 2.30
N SER A 493 -5.77 40.25 1.75
CA SER A 493 -5.92 39.43 0.54
C SER A 493 -5.20 40.05 -0.67
N ASP A 494 -5.28 41.37 -0.84
CA ASP A 494 -4.59 42.07 -1.92
C ASP A 494 -3.06 42.04 -1.75
N TRP A 495 -2.58 42.18 -0.51
CA TRP A 495 -1.15 42.07 -0.19
C TRP A 495 -0.61 40.65 -0.41
N ILE A 496 -1.40 39.62 -0.05
CA ILE A 496 -1.06 38.21 -0.34
C ILE A 496 -1.03 37.96 -1.85
N ASN A 497 -2.00 38.47 -2.61
CA ASN A 497 -2.01 38.37 -4.07
C ASN A 497 -0.79 39.07 -4.69
N ALA A 498 -0.41 40.25 -4.19
CA ALA A 498 0.80 40.93 -4.65
C ALA A 498 2.09 40.15 -4.35
N ASN A 499 2.13 39.39 -3.24
CA ASN A 499 3.24 38.50 -2.94
C ASN A 499 3.23 37.23 -3.80
N SER A 500 2.06 36.70 -4.15
CA SER A 500 1.96 35.46 -4.93
C SER A 500 2.44 35.61 -6.38
N GLU A 501 2.53 36.83 -6.89
CA GLU A 501 3.11 37.18 -8.20
C GLU A 501 4.66 37.23 -8.20
N LEU A 502 5.29 37.18 -7.02
CA LEU A 502 6.75 37.16 -6.91
C LEU A 502 7.32 35.79 -7.33
N PRO A 503 8.47 35.74 -8.03
CA PRO A 503 9.08 34.48 -8.44
C PRO A 503 9.71 33.76 -7.24
N THR A 504 9.65 32.43 -7.24
CA THR A 504 10.38 31.58 -6.28
C THR A 504 11.89 31.69 -6.47
N GLU A 505 12.67 31.44 -5.41
CA GLU A 505 14.14 31.47 -5.47
C GLU A 505 14.74 30.18 -4.87
N LEU A 506 15.42 29.38 -5.71
CA LEU A 506 15.96 28.07 -5.30
C LEU A 506 14.87 27.16 -4.69
N ASP A 507 13.68 27.15 -5.31
CA ASP A 507 12.49 26.43 -4.84
C ASP A 507 11.93 26.87 -3.48
N ASP A 508 12.49 27.90 -2.84
CA ASP A 508 11.95 28.50 -1.62
C ASP A 508 10.95 29.61 -1.94
N GLU A 509 9.79 29.54 -1.29
CA GLU A 509 8.83 30.63 -1.20
C GLU A 509 9.28 31.65 -0.15
N TYR A 510 8.91 32.92 -0.34
CA TYR A 510 9.22 34.01 0.58
C TYR A 510 8.15 35.09 0.47
N PHE A 511 8.02 35.91 1.51
CA PHE A 511 7.18 37.09 1.45
C PHE A 511 8.03 38.37 1.60
N ARG A 512 7.50 39.46 1.05
CA ARG A 512 8.02 40.81 1.24
C ARG A 512 7.01 41.61 2.01
N VAL A 513 7.48 42.33 3.02
CA VAL A 513 6.65 43.30 3.74
C VAL A 513 6.11 44.36 2.77
N LYS A 514 6.95 44.77 1.79
CA LYS A 514 6.58 45.68 0.71
C LYS A 514 6.78 44.98 -0.65
N PRO A 515 5.79 44.22 -1.16
CA PRO A 515 5.93 43.48 -2.42
C PRO A 515 5.95 44.41 -3.64
N ASN A 516 5.28 45.55 -3.57
CA ASN A 516 5.24 46.58 -4.61
C ASN A 516 5.06 47.98 -3.99
N GLU A 517 4.88 49.02 -4.83
CA GLU A 517 4.74 50.41 -4.35
C GLU A 517 3.42 50.68 -3.60
N ASN A 518 2.39 49.87 -3.80
CA ASN A 518 1.03 50.12 -3.33
C ASN A 518 0.76 49.59 -1.91
N TYR A 519 1.49 48.56 -1.48
CA TYR A 519 1.23 47.87 -0.22
C TYR A 519 2.49 47.78 0.63
N SER A 520 2.36 48.13 1.91
CA SER A 520 3.41 47.95 2.92
C SER A 520 2.79 47.31 4.16
N ALA A 521 3.31 46.18 4.60
CA ALA A 521 2.79 45.43 5.74
C ALA A 521 3.50 45.80 7.04
N GLN A 522 2.82 45.48 8.13
CA GLN A 522 3.38 45.41 9.48
C GLN A 522 3.00 44.05 10.03
N VAL A 523 3.98 43.15 10.13
CA VAL A 523 3.80 41.78 10.62
C VAL A 523 4.22 41.76 12.08
N TYR A 524 3.31 41.44 13.00
CA TYR A 524 3.62 41.48 14.42
C TYR A 524 2.82 40.51 15.27
N PHE A 525 3.39 40.16 16.42
CA PHE A 525 2.72 39.44 17.49
C PHE A 525 2.37 40.41 18.61
N GLU A 526 1.11 40.41 19.04
CA GLU A 526 0.63 41.21 20.18
C GLU A 526 1.27 40.78 21.51
N ASN A 527 1.56 39.49 21.65
CA ASN A 527 2.30 38.91 22.76
C ASN A 527 2.91 37.57 22.30
N LEU A 528 3.88 37.06 23.05
CA LEU A 528 4.56 35.78 22.76
C LEU A 528 4.09 34.64 23.68
N ASN A 529 2.94 34.81 24.36
CA ASN A 529 2.35 33.81 25.25
C ASN A 529 1.42 32.81 24.53
N PHE A 530 1.42 32.78 23.19
CA PHE A 530 0.67 31.79 22.42
C PHE A 530 1.39 30.44 22.31
N LEU A 531 2.70 30.40 22.56
CA LEU A 531 3.46 29.17 22.69
C LEU A 531 3.20 28.56 24.07
N ASN A 532 2.97 27.24 24.14
CA ASN A 532 2.74 26.52 25.40
C ASN A 532 3.95 26.57 26.34
N GLN A 533 5.12 26.97 25.83
CA GLN A 533 6.38 27.06 26.54
C GLN A 533 7.05 28.41 26.25
N GLN A 534 7.92 28.85 27.15
CA GLN A 534 8.62 30.13 27.01
C GLN A 534 9.56 30.12 25.79
N VAL A 535 9.50 31.18 24.97
CA VAL A 535 10.46 31.44 23.89
C VAL A 535 11.86 31.67 24.49
N LYS A 536 12.86 30.97 23.96
CA LYS A 536 14.28 31.08 24.35
C LYS A 536 15.15 31.67 23.24
N THR A 537 14.76 31.49 21.98
CA THR A 537 15.51 32.03 20.84
C THR A 537 14.55 32.52 19.76
N ILE A 538 14.86 33.68 19.18
CA ILE A 538 14.14 34.26 18.05
C ILE A 538 15.15 34.44 16.92
N TYR A 539 14.81 33.99 15.71
CA TYR A 539 15.63 34.20 14.53
C TYR A 539 14.79 34.36 13.28
N GLY A 540 15.37 34.91 12.22
CA GLY A 540 14.79 34.93 10.89
C GLY A 540 15.85 34.85 9.81
N VAL A 541 15.46 34.32 8.65
CA VAL A 541 16.30 34.21 7.46
C VAL A 541 15.83 35.24 6.44
N PHE A 542 16.75 36.11 6.04
CA PHE A 542 16.50 37.29 5.24
C PHE A 542 17.42 37.33 4.03
N LYS A 543 16.99 38.01 2.97
CA LYS A 543 17.86 38.39 1.84
C LYS A 543 17.57 39.81 1.42
N ARG A 544 18.61 40.64 1.40
CA ARG A 544 18.49 42.03 0.95
C ARG A 544 18.41 42.09 -0.58
N THR A 545 17.34 42.68 -1.10
CA THR A 545 17.14 42.88 -2.55
C THR A 545 17.04 44.37 -2.93
N GLY A 546 16.69 45.24 -2.00
CA GLY A 546 16.61 46.68 -2.19
C GLY A 546 17.92 47.43 -2.02
N ASP A 547 17.95 48.63 -2.61
CA ASP A 547 18.97 49.64 -2.31
C ASP A 547 18.57 50.43 -1.06
N THR A 548 19.43 51.33 -0.60
CA THR A 548 19.10 52.18 0.56
C THR A 548 17.97 53.14 0.32
N ARG A 549 17.29 53.40 1.43
CA ARG A 549 16.24 54.39 1.53
C ARG A 549 16.75 55.62 2.29
N PHE A 550 16.59 56.79 1.67
CA PHE A 550 16.82 58.09 2.28
C PHE A 550 15.51 58.88 2.32
N ILE A 551 15.15 59.43 3.49
CA ILE A 551 14.05 60.37 3.65
C ILE A 551 14.65 61.70 4.13
N ASN A 552 14.45 62.77 3.36
CA ASN A 552 15.01 64.10 3.65
C ASN A 552 16.54 64.11 3.84
N GLY A 553 17.27 63.26 3.11
CA GLY A 553 18.72 63.10 3.26
C GLY A 553 19.17 62.34 4.51
N ILE A 554 18.22 61.86 5.32
CA ILE A 554 18.44 60.98 6.46
C ILE A 554 18.14 59.55 6.04
N GLU A 555 19.14 58.72 6.17
CA GLU A 555 19.08 57.29 5.93
C GLU A 555 18.11 56.59 6.88
N GLN A 556 17.32 55.66 6.35
CA GLN A 556 16.30 54.96 7.13
C GLN A 556 16.77 53.55 7.50
N PRO A 557 16.61 53.12 8.77
CA PRO A 557 16.92 51.75 9.16
C PRO A 557 15.96 50.77 8.49
N MET A 558 16.42 49.54 8.26
CA MET A 558 15.62 48.44 7.72
C MET A 558 15.41 47.41 8.84
N THR A 559 14.24 47.45 9.47
CA THR A 559 13.93 46.64 10.65
C THR A 559 13.87 45.16 10.29
N LEU A 560 14.63 44.34 11.01
CA LEU A 560 14.51 42.89 10.97
C LEU A 560 13.56 42.45 12.09
N PHE A 561 13.87 42.86 13.31
CA PHE A 561 13.03 42.62 14.50
C PHE A 561 12.95 43.86 15.39
N LYS A 562 11.80 44.11 15.99
CA LYS A 562 11.66 45.07 17.09
C LYS A 562 10.77 44.52 18.18
N ILE A 563 11.32 44.40 19.39
CA ILE A 563 10.65 43.84 20.56
C ILE A 563 10.34 44.98 21.52
N ILE A 564 9.07 45.17 21.85
CA ILE A 564 8.60 46.28 22.70
C ILE A 564 7.94 45.71 23.95
N ASP A 565 8.41 46.11 25.13
CA ASP A 565 7.78 45.75 26.40
C ASP A 565 6.53 46.59 26.69
N PRO A 566 5.71 46.23 27.69
CA PRO A 566 4.54 47.04 28.07
C PRO A 566 4.86 48.48 28.51
N ASN A 567 6.11 48.78 28.87
CA ASN A 567 6.57 50.10 29.31
C ASN A 567 7.16 50.94 28.16
N GLN A 568 7.04 50.50 26.90
CA GLN A 568 7.60 51.17 25.70
C GLN A 568 9.13 51.17 25.63
N ASN A 569 9.80 50.33 26.42
CA ASN A 569 11.20 49.98 26.23
C ASN A 569 11.30 49.00 25.06
N TYR A 570 12.40 49.05 24.30
CA TYR A 570 12.54 48.15 23.17
C TYR A 570 13.97 47.69 22.90
N LEU A 571 14.06 46.49 22.31
CA LEU A 571 15.21 46.00 21.56
C LEU A 571 14.88 46.14 20.07
N HIS A 572 15.71 46.84 19.32
CA HIS A 572 15.53 47.03 17.87
C HIS A 572 16.75 46.48 17.13
N ILE A 573 16.48 45.53 16.25
CA ILE A 573 17.45 44.84 15.40
C ILE A 573 17.16 45.26 13.97
N TYR A 574 18.10 45.96 13.36
CA TYR A 574 17.92 46.47 12.01
C TYR A 574 19.22 46.35 11.21
N LEU A 575 19.06 46.27 9.89
CA LEU A 575 20.18 46.37 8.97
C LEU A 575 20.54 47.84 8.79
N ASP A 576 21.75 48.20 9.23
CA ASP A 576 22.33 49.51 8.97
C ASP A 576 22.92 49.51 7.56
N TYR A 577 22.16 50.04 6.60
CA TYR A 577 22.63 51.22 5.92
C TYR A 577 24.11 51.27 5.46
N ASN A 578 24.86 52.23 6.01
CA ASN A 578 26.23 52.61 5.63
C ASN A 578 27.23 51.47 5.72
N SER A 579 27.03 50.55 6.66
CA SER A 579 27.92 49.41 6.84
C SER A 579 27.39 48.14 6.18
N SER A 580 26.12 48.08 5.78
CA SER A 580 25.44 46.83 5.42
C SER A 580 25.58 45.75 6.50
N LYS A 581 25.53 46.14 7.78
CA LYS A 581 25.66 45.25 8.94
C LYS A 581 24.41 45.23 9.79
N VAL A 582 24.18 44.13 10.50
CA VAL A 582 23.12 44.05 11.50
C VAL A 582 23.55 44.80 12.76
N ARG A 583 22.68 45.67 13.26
CA ARG A 583 22.87 46.41 14.52
C ARG A 583 21.78 46.09 15.53
N TYR A 584 22.20 46.04 16.79
CA TYR A 584 21.37 45.77 17.94
C TYR A 584 21.38 47.00 18.85
N VAL A 585 20.21 47.62 19.03
CA VAL A 585 20.06 48.80 19.89
C VAL A 585 18.96 48.62 20.93
N VAL A 586 19.17 49.19 22.11
CA VAL A 586 18.23 49.14 23.23
C VAL A 586 17.80 50.55 23.62
N LYS A 587 16.51 50.74 23.90
CA LYS A 587 15.96 51.94 24.53
C LYS A 587 15.30 51.55 25.85
N PHE A 588 15.72 52.22 26.94
CA PHE A 588 15.18 52.01 28.28
C PHE A 588 14.76 53.34 28.93
N GLY A 589 13.49 53.47 29.27
CA GLY A 589 12.87 54.69 29.79
C GLY A 589 13.04 55.88 28.84
N ASP A 590 13.32 57.05 29.42
CA ASP A 590 13.60 58.29 28.68
C ASP A 590 15.08 58.43 28.26
N GLN A 591 15.89 57.37 28.38
CA GLN A 591 17.29 57.42 27.96
C GLN A 591 17.42 57.41 26.44
N ASN A 592 18.53 57.95 25.94
CA ASN A 592 18.88 57.86 24.52
C ASN A 592 19.07 56.40 24.10
N ILE A 593 18.77 56.11 22.83
CA ILE A 593 19.00 54.81 22.21
C ILE A 593 20.49 54.44 22.35
N LYS A 594 20.76 53.25 22.86
CA LYS A 594 22.11 52.72 23.11
C LYS A 594 22.38 51.56 22.18
N GLU A 595 23.44 51.64 21.39
CA GLU A 595 23.95 50.52 20.61
C GLU A 595 24.64 49.51 21.53
N ILE A 596 24.22 48.25 21.48
CA ILE A 596 24.78 47.16 22.30
C ILE A 596 25.68 46.23 21.46
N HIS A 597 25.47 46.14 20.15
CA HIS A 597 26.30 45.35 19.25
C HIS A 597 26.13 45.77 17.77
N GLU A 598 27.20 45.62 16.99
CA GLU A 598 27.22 45.67 15.53
C GLU A 598 27.94 44.41 15.04
N GLU A 599 27.33 43.65 14.13
CA GLU A 599 27.97 42.45 13.57
C GLU A 599 29.19 42.79 12.70
N SER A 600 30.14 41.86 12.60
CA SER A 600 31.37 42.10 11.83
C SER A 600 31.19 41.87 10.33
N ILE A 601 30.26 40.99 9.94
CA ILE A 601 30.01 40.58 8.55
C ILE A 601 29.24 41.66 7.77
N LEU A 602 29.73 41.97 6.57
CA LEU A 602 29.04 42.81 5.60
C LEU A 602 28.03 41.96 4.82
N ILE A 603 26.76 42.34 4.83
CA ILE A 603 25.69 41.66 4.09
C ILE A 603 25.62 42.22 2.67
N SER A 604 26.01 41.42 1.69
CA SER A 604 25.93 41.79 0.28
C SER A 604 24.49 41.73 -0.23
N LYS A 605 24.18 42.58 -1.21
CA LYS A 605 22.91 42.50 -1.94
C LYS A 605 22.82 41.15 -2.66
N GLY A 606 21.72 40.42 -2.46
CA GLY A 606 21.50 39.12 -3.07
C GLY A 606 21.97 37.92 -2.24
N GLU A 607 22.67 38.12 -1.13
CA GLU A 607 23.08 37.03 -0.22
C GLU A 607 22.02 36.80 0.87
N ARG A 608 21.79 35.53 1.21
CA ARG A 608 20.95 35.14 2.35
C ARG A 608 21.78 35.28 3.63
N PHE A 609 21.15 35.75 4.69
CA PHE A 609 21.75 35.85 6.03
C PHE A 609 20.66 35.56 7.07
N TYR A 610 21.08 35.25 8.30
CA TYR A 610 20.16 35.14 9.42
C TYR A 610 20.45 36.22 10.46
N ALA A 611 19.41 36.67 11.14
CA ALA A 611 19.52 37.58 12.28
C ALA A 611 18.64 37.04 13.40
N GLY A 612 19.04 37.28 14.65
CA GLY A 612 18.31 36.75 15.79
C GLY A 612 19.04 36.95 17.10
N PHE A 613 18.55 36.30 18.15
CA PHE A 613 19.22 36.23 19.44
C PHE A 613 18.69 35.08 20.31
N ASN A 614 19.59 34.49 21.10
CA ASN A 614 19.28 33.66 22.26
C ASN A 614 19.09 34.57 23.48
N ILE A 615 17.89 34.52 24.07
CA ILE A 615 17.46 35.44 25.13
C ILE A 615 18.33 35.31 26.37
N GLU A 616 18.60 34.10 26.82
CA GLU A 616 19.33 33.85 28.06
C GLU A 616 20.78 34.33 27.96
N ASN A 617 21.48 33.94 26.89
CA ASN A 617 22.86 34.35 26.66
C ASN A 617 22.96 35.87 26.46
N ALA A 618 22.04 36.48 25.71
CA ALA A 618 22.03 37.93 25.48
C ALA A 618 21.79 38.70 26.78
N VAL A 619 20.83 38.28 27.60
CA VAL A 619 20.55 38.92 28.90
C VAL A 619 21.75 38.80 29.84
N ASN A 620 22.37 37.62 29.91
CA ASN A 620 23.55 37.38 30.75
C ASN A 620 24.76 38.21 30.31
N TRP A 621 24.93 38.44 29.00
CA TRP A 621 26.05 39.18 28.43
C TRP A 621 25.88 40.71 28.47
N PHE A 622 24.74 41.22 28.02
CA PHE A 622 24.48 42.67 27.89
C PHE A 622 23.90 43.32 29.16
N GLY A 623 23.44 42.53 30.13
CA GLY A 623 23.13 42.98 31.48
C GLY A 623 21.69 43.47 31.72
N ALA A 624 21.52 44.28 32.77
CA ALA A 624 20.21 44.53 33.40
C ALA A 624 19.18 45.28 32.54
N GLU A 625 19.61 46.18 31.64
CA GLU A 625 18.71 46.91 30.73
C GLU A 625 17.99 45.93 29.78
N LEU A 626 18.73 44.99 29.18
CA LEU A 626 18.14 43.98 28.32
C LEU A 626 17.32 42.95 29.11
N ALA A 627 17.77 42.60 30.33
CA ALA A 627 17.04 41.75 31.26
C ALA A 627 15.65 42.30 31.60
N SER A 628 15.51 43.63 31.72
CA SER A 628 14.23 44.26 32.04
C SER A 628 13.20 44.16 30.91
N ILE A 629 13.64 44.14 29.65
CA ILE A 629 12.80 44.00 28.46
C ILE A 629 12.51 42.51 28.21
N LEU A 630 13.56 41.72 28.03
CA LEU A 630 13.44 40.30 27.64
C LEU A 630 13.09 39.37 28.81
N GLY A 631 13.24 39.81 30.06
CA GLY A 631 12.85 39.04 31.25
C GLY A 631 11.35 38.76 31.32
N ASN A 632 10.53 39.55 30.61
CA ASN A 632 9.08 39.34 30.47
C ASN A 632 8.69 39.21 28.99
N ILE A 633 9.49 38.44 28.23
CA ILE A 633 9.32 38.25 26.78
C ILE A 633 7.90 37.81 26.37
N SER A 634 7.20 37.07 27.22
CA SER A 634 5.84 36.59 26.95
C SER A 634 4.82 37.72 26.78
N GLN A 635 5.04 38.88 27.40
CA GLN A 635 4.18 40.07 27.29
C GLN A 635 4.66 41.10 26.26
N CYS A 636 5.79 40.84 25.60
CA CYS A 636 6.35 41.77 24.63
C CYS A 636 5.67 41.66 23.27
N LYS A 637 5.53 42.80 22.58
CA LYS A 637 5.17 42.85 21.16
C LYS A 637 6.39 42.58 20.30
N LEU A 638 6.27 41.75 19.29
CA LEU A 638 7.34 41.45 18.33
C LEU A 638 6.92 41.93 16.94
N TYR A 639 7.63 42.91 16.39
CA TYR A 639 7.48 43.37 15.01
C TYR A 639 8.56 42.73 14.13
N ILE A 640 8.17 42.36 12.91
CA ILE A 640 9.01 41.67 11.93
C ILE A 640 8.99 42.47 10.62
N GLY A 641 10.19 42.79 10.10
CA GLY A 641 10.34 43.42 8.79
C GLY A 641 9.81 44.86 8.67
N ASN A 642 9.26 45.45 9.74
CA ASN A 642 8.84 46.85 9.83
C ASN A 642 8.76 47.29 11.30
N ASP A 643 8.63 48.59 11.55
CA ASP A 643 8.34 49.11 12.90
C ASP A 643 6.84 49.37 13.11
N GLU A 644 6.49 49.80 14.33
CA GLU A 644 5.14 50.17 14.75
C GLU A 644 4.54 51.34 13.94
N PHE A 645 5.35 52.07 13.15
CA PHE A 645 4.97 53.29 12.43
C PHE A 645 5.06 53.18 10.90
N PHE A 646 5.38 52.00 10.34
CA PHE A 646 5.67 51.79 8.91
C PHE A 646 6.88 52.57 8.36
N ALA A 647 7.76 53.10 9.20
CA ALA A 647 8.84 53.98 8.76
C ALA A 647 10.09 53.21 8.29
N SER A 648 10.34 52.04 8.89
CA SER A 648 11.59 51.29 8.74
C SER A 648 11.42 49.91 8.10
N TRP A 649 10.62 49.81 7.02
CA TRP A 649 10.39 48.52 6.35
C TRP A 649 11.67 47.87 5.81
N PHE A 650 11.74 46.55 5.88
CA PHE A 650 12.77 45.74 5.26
C PHE A 650 12.50 45.63 3.76
N ASP A 651 13.49 45.99 2.95
CA ASP A 651 13.44 45.91 1.49
C ASP A 651 14.22 44.67 1.02
N GLY A 652 13.55 43.52 1.15
CA GLY A 652 14.16 42.21 0.96
C GLY A 652 13.17 41.07 1.11
N ASN A 653 13.64 39.86 0.84
CA ASN A 653 12.88 38.62 0.99
C ASN A 653 12.98 38.13 2.45
N ILE A 654 11.86 37.70 3.03
CA ILE A 654 11.79 37.03 4.32
C ILE A 654 11.38 35.57 4.05
N TYR A 655 12.28 34.63 4.32
CA TYR A 655 12.02 33.20 4.05
C TYR A 655 11.36 32.52 5.25
N LYS A 656 11.88 32.77 6.44
CA LYS A 656 11.32 32.19 7.67
C LYS A 656 11.59 33.04 8.90
N VAL A 657 10.70 32.95 9.88
CA VAL A 657 10.89 33.51 11.22
C VAL A 657 10.59 32.44 12.25
N GLY A 658 11.61 32.02 13.00
CA GLY A 658 11.55 30.96 13.99
C GLY A 658 11.50 31.49 15.43
N LEU A 659 10.59 30.93 16.23
CA LEU A 659 10.52 31.08 17.68
C LEU A 659 10.75 29.71 18.32
N ALA A 660 11.87 29.57 19.03
CA ALA A 660 12.29 28.29 19.58
C ALA A 660 12.10 28.26 21.12
N ASN A 661 11.51 27.16 21.61
CA ASN A 661 11.51 26.79 23.02
C ASN A 661 12.92 26.33 23.48
N ALA A 662 13.04 25.89 24.73
CA ALA A 662 14.33 25.45 25.29
C ALA A 662 14.97 24.29 24.50
N ARG A 663 14.18 23.29 24.12
CA ARG A 663 14.68 22.14 23.37
C ARG A 663 15.18 22.53 21.99
N ASN A 664 14.36 23.21 21.19
CA ASN A 664 14.72 23.64 19.85
C ASN A 664 15.90 24.63 19.90
N SER A 665 15.93 25.52 20.89
CA SER A 665 17.06 26.41 21.14
C SER A 665 18.38 25.65 21.35
N SER A 666 18.35 24.50 22.05
CA SER A 666 19.54 23.67 22.24
C SER A 666 20.07 23.04 20.94
N LEU A 667 19.18 22.73 19.99
CA LEU A 667 19.57 22.14 18.69
C LEU A 667 20.35 23.16 17.86
N ILE A 668 19.96 24.43 17.89
CA ILE A 668 20.62 25.54 17.16
C ILE A 668 21.62 26.33 18.00
N ALA A 669 21.90 25.90 19.24
CA ALA A 669 22.80 26.62 20.14
C ALA A 669 24.17 26.97 19.51
N PRO A 670 24.82 26.10 18.70
CA PRO A 670 26.09 26.45 18.06
C PRO A 670 26.02 27.64 17.09
N ALA A 671 24.84 27.98 16.57
CA ALA A 671 24.64 29.13 15.68
C ALA A 671 24.56 30.47 16.43
N PHE A 672 24.58 30.46 17.76
CA PHE A 672 24.61 31.65 18.60
C PHE A 672 25.86 31.64 19.47
N GLY A 673 26.56 32.78 19.53
CA GLY A 673 27.74 32.94 20.36
C GLY A 673 27.40 32.99 21.86
N SER A 674 28.43 33.06 22.70
CA SER A 674 28.26 33.24 24.16
C SER A 674 27.56 34.55 24.53
N ASN A 675 27.59 35.54 23.64
CA ASN A 675 26.84 36.80 23.74
C ASN A 675 25.35 36.66 23.36
N GLY A 676 24.92 35.47 22.91
CA GLY A 676 23.57 35.19 22.47
C GLY A 676 23.19 35.75 21.10
N LEU A 677 24.13 36.29 20.33
CA LEU A 677 23.89 36.80 18.97
C LEU A 677 24.39 35.80 17.92
N PRO A 678 24.04 35.92 16.62
CA PRO A 678 24.56 35.07 15.56
C PRO A 678 26.08 34.89 15.66
N ALA A 679 26.54 33.64 15.64
CA ALA A 679 27.96 33.33 15.74
C ALA A 679 28.66 33.56 14.39
N ASP A 680 29.81 34.22 14.44
CA ASP A 680 30.67 34.51 13.28
C ASP A 680 32.02 33.82 13.48
N TYR A 681 32.09 32.53 13.12
CA TYR A 681 33.31 31.74 13.22
C TYR A 681 34.12 31.84 11.93
N PHE A 682 35.18 32.66 11.97
CA PHE A 682 36.13 32.83 10.87
C PHE A 682 37.05 31.62 10.66
N SER A 683 37.26 30.81 11.71
CA SER A 683 38.11 29.63 11.68
C SER A 683 37.53 28.44 12.46
N ILE A 684 38.05 27.24 12.16
CA ILE A 684 37.74 25.99 12.88
C ILE A 684 38.10 26.12 14.37
N ASP A 685 39.19 26.82 14.69
CA ASP A 685 39.65 27.01 16.06
C ASP A 685 38.67 27.88 16.87
N ASP A 686 38.04 28.87 16.23
CA ASP A 686 36.99 29.70 16.84
C ASP A 686 35.72 28.88 17.12
N TYR A 687 35.35 27.97 16.21
CA TYR A 687 34.21 27.06 16.39
C TYR A 687 34.45 26.04 17.52
N ILE A 688 35.63 25.39 17.54
CA ILE A 688 35.98 24.35 18.53
C ILE A 688 36.11 24.95 19.95
N SER A 689 36.63 26.17 20.07
CA SER A 689 36.80 26.83 21.38
C SER A 689 35.49 27.35 21.99
N ALA A 690 34.45 27.55 21.18
CA ALA A 690 33.16 28.07 21.60
C ALA A 690 32.13 26.99 22.00
N ILE A 691 32.39 25.72 21.66
CA ILE A 691 31.57 24.58 22.09
C ILE A 691 32.15 23.95 23.37
N THR A 692 31.30 23.65 24.35
CA THR A 692 31.69 22.78 25.47
C THR A 692 31.79 21.34 24.95
N VAL A 693 33.00 20.92 24.62
CA VAL A 693 33.31 19.51 24.35
C VAL A 693 33.28 18.76 25.67
N ASP A 694 32.14 18.18 26.02
CA ASP A 694 32.14 17.05 26.96
C ASP A 694 32.93 15.91 26.31
N ALA A 695 33.70 15.16 27.08
CA ALA A 695 34.81 14.31 26.61
C ALA A 695 34.36 13.02 25.87
N GLY A 696 33.45 13.14 24.90
CA GLY A 696 32.99 12.12 23.97
C GLY A 696 33.27 12.55 22.52
N LEU A 697 33.73 11.57 21.73
CA LEU A 697 34.04 11.52 20.28
C LEU A 697 33.75 12.75 19.39
N TYR A 698 34.70 13.05 18.50
CA TYR A 698 34.68 14.13 17.50
C TYR A 698 33.36 14.24 16.71
N ASN A 699 32.87 15.47 16.50
CA ASN A 699 31.71 15.76 15.65
C ASN A 699 32.01 15.40 14.18
N GLN A 700 31.52 14.25 13.70
CA GLN A 700 31.74 13.76 12.34
C GLN A 700 31.08 14.64 11.27
N GLU A 701 29.91 15.23 11.54
CA GLU A 701 29.22 16.11 10.58
C GLU A 701 30.07 17.34 10.24
N PHE A 702 30.68 17.96 11.24
CA PHE A 702 31.55 19.12 11.06
C PHE A 702 32.75 18.81 10.15
N TRP A 703 33.40 17.66 10.37
CA TRP A 703 34.57 17.27 9.58
C TRP A 703 34.19 16.86 8.16
N ASN A 704 33.05 16.19 7.96
CA ASN A 704 32.54 15.88 6.63
C ASN A 704 32.20 17.15 5.84
N TYR A 705 31.50 18.11 6.46
CA TYR A 705 31.15 19.38 5.84
C TYR A 705 32.39 20.20 5.42
N LEU A 706 33.44 20.18 6.24
CA LEU A 706 34.71 20.81 5.90
C LEU A 706 35.45 20.11 4.76
N VAL A 707 35.42 18.76 4.73
CA VAL A 707 36.03 17.95 3.66
C VAL A 707 35.32 18.16 2.32
N ASP A 708 34.01 18.42 2.34
CA ASP A 708 33.20 18.74 1.15
C ASP A 708 33.36 20.20 0.66
N GLY A 709 34.29 20.96 1.26
CA GLY A 709 34.65 22.32 0.84
C GLY A 709 33.85 23.44 1.53
N GLY A 710 33.06 23.13 2.55
CA GLY A 710 32.33 24.09 3.35
C GLY A 710 33.20 24.86 4.38
N THR A 711 32.66 25.95 4.94
CA THR A 711 33.30 26.70 6.04
C THR A 711 32.48 26.60 7.32
N SER A 712 33.11 26.79 8.49
CA SER A 712 32.42 26.71 9.78
C SER A 712 31.25 27.70 9.90
N GLY A 713 31.35 28.90 9.31
CA GLY A 713 30.27 29.88 9.26
C GLY A 713 29.10 29.46 8.34
N LEU A 714 29.39 28.90 7.17
CA LEU A 714 28.35 28.40 6.25
C LEU A 714 27.58 27.21 6.87
N MET A 715 28.27 26.33 7.60
CA MET A 715 27.63 25.20 8.30
C MET A 715 26.59 25.68 9.32
N LEU A 716 26.86 26.79 10.03
CA LEU A 716 25.91 27.37 10.98
C LEU A 716 24.71 28.00 10.28
N PHE A 717 24.95 28.68 9.16
CA PHE A 717 23.89 29.25 8.36
C PHE A 717 22.97 28.13 7.82
N ASP A 718 23.55 27.09 7.22
CA ASP A 718 22.80 25.93 6.71
C ASP A 718 22.01 25.27 7.84
N LYS A 719 22.59 25.15 9.03
CA LYS A 719 21.89 24.63 10.22
C LYS A 719 20.67 25.47 10.62
N ILE A 720 20.73 26.80 10.49
CA ILE A 720 19.57 27.69 10.74
C ILE A 720 18.58 27.64 9.59
N LEU A 721 19.06 27.51 8.35
CA LEU A 721 18.25 27.40 7.16
C LEU A 721 17.42 26.11 7.19
N ASP A 722 18.00 24.98 7.58
CA ASP A 722 17.30 23.68 7.62
C ASP A 722 16.46 23.46 8.89
N HIS A 723 16.67 24.30 9.91
CA HIS A 723 15.97 24.18 11.19
C HIS A 723 14.56 24.77 11.14
N THR A 724 13.59 23.96 11.56
CA THR A 724 12.22 24.36 11.89
C THR A 724 12.12 24.51 13.41
N ALA A 725 11.76 25.70 13.88
CA ALA A 725 11.58 25.98 15.29
C ALA A 725 10.23 25.47 15.83
N SER A 726 10.00 25.65 17.13
CA SER A 726 8.72 25.34 17.79
C SER A 726 7.54 26.06 17.12
N TYR A 727 7.80 27.26 16.59
CA TYR A 727 6.92 27.97 15.67
C TYR A 727 7.78 28.59 14.59
N THR A 728 7.50 28.31 13.33
CA THR A 728 8.20 28.92 12.21
C THR A 728 7.18 29.51 11.24
N LEU A 729 7.15 30.83 11.12
CA LEU A 729 6.34 31.51 10.11
C LEU A 729 7.04 31.39 8.76
N VAL A 730 6.33 30.89 7.75
CA VAL A 730 6.82 30.72 6.39
C VAL A 730 5.78 31.20 5.38
N ALA A 731 6.22 31.56 4.18
CA ALA A 731 5.35 31.62 3.02
C ALA A 731 5.32 30.24 2.36
N SER A 732 4.16 29.79 1.93
CA SER A 732 4.02 28.52 1.24
C SER A 732 2.99 28.58 0.14
N ARG A 733 3.26 27.83 -0.93
CA ARG A 733 2.34 27.60 -2.02
C ARG A 733 1.96 26.14 -2.04
N TYR A 734 0.65 25.90 -1.89
CA TYR A 734 0.12 24.54 -1.84
C TYR A 734 -1.07 24.43 -2.79
N LEU A 735 -0.96 23.57 -3.81
CA LEU A 735 -1.98 23.42 -4.86
C LEU A 735 -2.39 24.78 -5.46
N ASP A 736 -1.40 25.59 -5.87
CA ASP A 736 -1.54 26.96 -6.42
C ASP A 736 -2.02 28.04 -5.43
N GLU A 737 -2.36 27.66 -4.20
CA GLU A 737 -2.76 28.59 -3.15
C GLU A 737 -1.52 29.10 -2.40
N TYR A 738 -1.13 30.35 -2.67
CA TYR A 738 -0.06 31.03 -1.93
C TYR A 738 -0.63 31.69 -0.66
N ALA A 739 -0.10 31.35 0.51
CA ALA A 739 -0.41 32.05 1.76
C ALA A 739 0.75 31.98 2.76
N LEU A 740 0.63 32.72 3.85
CA LEU A 740 1.47 32.49 5.02
C LEU A 740 0.95 31.29 5.81
N ASP A 741 1.88 30.46 6.29
CA ASP A 741 1.59 29.26 7.05
C ASP A 741 2.64 29.08 8.15
N ILE A 742 2.49 28.01 8.94
CA ILE A 742 3.29 27.77 10.14
C ILE A 742 3.85 26.35 10.09
N ASP A 743 5.17 26.24 10.11
CA ASP A 743 5.86 24.96 10.32
C ASP A 743 6.15 24.76 11.80
N VAL A 744 5.97 23.52 12.27
CA VAL A 744 6.13 23.15 13.67
C VAL A 744 6.93 21.87 13.82
N VAL A 745 7.86 21.89 14.77
CA VAL A 745 8.49 20.69 15.34
C VAL A 745 7.99 20.46 16.75
N GLY A 746 7.58 19.24 17.05
CA GLY A 746 7.15 18.82 18.39
C GLY A 746 7.69 17.44 18.75
N TYR A 747 7.67 17.14 20.04
CA TYR A 747 8.16 15.87 20.56
C TYR A 747 7.35 15.37 21.73
N TRP A 748 7.22 14.05 21.81
CA TRP A 748 6.65 13.37 22.95
C TRP A 748 7.51 12.16 23.35
N GLU A 749 7.68 11.93 24.65
CA GLU A 749 8.27 10.70 25.17
C GLU A 749 7.57 10.18 26.41
N ASP A 750 7.56 8.86 26.57
CA ASP A 750 7.12 8.18 27.78
C ASP A 750 7.85 6.84 27.90
N TYR A 751 7.98 6.33 29.14
CA TYR A 751 8.64 5.06 29.40
C TYR A 751 7.72 4.07 30.12
N GLN A 752 7.91 2.78 29.81
CA GLN A 752 7.23 1.70 30.50
C GLN A 752 8.27 0.61 30.88
N PRO A 753 8.31 0.14 32.15
CA PRO A 753 9.14 -0.99 32.53
C PRO A 753 8.82 -2.24 31.71
N LEU A 754 9.84 -2.97 31.25
CA LEU A 754 9.64 -4.22 30.49
C LEU A 754 8.92 -5.29 31.31
N THR A 755 9.05 -5.25 32.64
CA THR A 755 8.31 -6.11 33.57
C THR A 755 6.80 -5.99 33.42
N TYR A 756 6.26 -4.83 33.00
CA TYR A 756 4.81 -4.72 32.75
C TYR A 756 4.33 -5.69 31.66
N TYR A 757 5.18 -5.94 30.66
CA TYR A 757 4.86 -6.77 29.51
C TYR A 757 5.16 -8.26 29.75
N ALA A 758 5.86 -8.59 30.83
CA ALA A 758 6.22 -9.96 31.15
C ALA A 758 5.08 -10.71 31.86
N GLN A 759 5.07 -12.04 31.75
CA GLN A 759 4.17 -12.91 32.50
C GLN A 759 4.89 -14.16 33.00
N PHE A 760 4.24 -14.91 33.90
CA PHE A 760 4.76 -16.21 34.31
C PHE A 760 4.53 -17.26 33.22
N VAL A 761 5.61 -17.89 32.79
CA VAL A 761 5.64 -19.00 31.82
C VAL A 761 6.13 -20.28 32.50
N GLN A 762 5.69 -21.42 32.00
CA GLN A 762 6.07 -22.75 32.49
C GLN A 762 7.28 -23.27 31.71
N ASP A 763 8.27 -23.74 32.45
CA ASP A 763 9.40 -24.48 31.89
C ASP A 763 9.03 -25.95 31.60
N TYR A 764 10.02 -26.76 31.21
CA TYR A 764 9.82 -28.17 30.89
C TYR A 764 9.49 -29.05 32.12
N GLU A 765 9.78 -28.57 33.34
CA GLU A 765 9.46 -29.25 34.61
C GLU A 765 8.09 -28.79 35.17
N GLY A 766 7.52 -27.73 34.60
CA GLY A 766 6.27 -27.10 35.01
C GLY A 766 6.45 -25.98 36.05
N ASP A 767 7.69 -25.59 36.34
CA ASP A 767 8.00 -24.49 37.24
C ASP A 767 7.72 -23.14 36.55
N SER A 768 7.22 -22.18 37.33
CA SER A 768 6.87 -20.86 36.82
C SER A 768 8.06 -19.91 36.85
N THR A 769 8.45 -19.41 35.68
CA THR A 769 9.49 -18.38 35.49
C THR A 769 8.88 -17.13 34.91
N TYR A 770 9.40 -15.94 35.26
CA TYR A 770 8.87 -14.68 34.75
C TYR A 770 9.62 -14.28 33.48
N ASP A 771 8.92 -14.08 32.38
CA ASP A 771 9.57 -13.97 31.06
C ASP A 771 8.84 -13.05 30.07
N LEU A 772 9.58 -12.59 29.07
CA LEU A 772 9.16 -11.72 27.96
C LEU A 772 9.93 -12.08 26.69
N ASP A 773 9.24 -12.54 25.64
CA ASP A 773 9.90 -12.88 24.37
C ASP A 773 9.96 -11.71 23.40
N PHE A 774 8.83 -11.06 23.13
CA PHE A 774 8.79 -9.88 22.24
C PHE A 774 7.59 -8.98 22.48
N LEU A 775 7.69 -7.75 21.97
CA LEU A 775 6.61 -6.77 21.88
C LEU A 775 6.22 -6.56 20.41
N GLN A 776 4.94 -6.37 20.12
CA GLN A 776 4.47 -5.85 18.86
C GLN A 776 4.10 -4.37 19.06
N PHE A 777 4.70 -3.49 18.27
CA PHE A 777 4.43 -2.06 18.25
C PHE A 777 3.46 -1.72 17.13
N ASN A 778 2.44 -0.94 17.46
CA ASN A 778 1.46 -0.45 16.52
C ASN A 778 1.15 1.03 16.79
N ILE A 779 0.97 1.79 15.71
CA ILE A 779 0.78 3.24 15.77
C ILE A 779 -0.24 3.67 14.70
N ASP A 780 -1.10 4.64 15.02
CA ASP A 780 -2.07 5.22 14.08
C ASP A 780 -1.40 6.23 13.13
N TYR A 781 -0.35 5.78 12.43
CA TYR A 781 0.36 6.52 11.39
C TYR A 781 0.70 5.58 10.22
N PRO A 782 0.46 5.97 8.95
CA PRO A 782 0.70 5.08 7.82
C PRO A 782 2.16 4.66 7.73
N SER A 783 2.41 3.35 7.60
CA SER A 783 3.73 2.83 7.27
C SER A 783 4.06 3.13 5.80
N PRO A 784 5.31 3.50 5.48
CA PRO A 784 5.73 3.65 4.09
C PRO A 784 5.70 2.29 3.38
N SER A 785 5.48 2.29 2.07
CA SER A 785 5.58 1.08 1.23
C SER A 785 6.83 1.05 0.35
N LYS A 786 7.69 2.08 0.43
CA LYS A 786 8.98 2.17 -0.24
C LYS A 786 10.14 1.76 0.68
N PHE A 787 11.15 1.16 0.07
CA PHE A 787 12.40 0.82 0.73
C PHE A 787 13.57 1.52 0.03
N TYR A 788 14.58 1.93 0.80
CA TYR A 788 15.88 2.28 0.25
C TYR A 788 16.90 1.17 0.54
N GLU A 789 17.91 1.13 -0.30
CA GLU A 789 18.94 0.11 -0.28
C GLU A 789 20.14 0.57 0.53
N VAL A 790 20.64 -0.32 1.38
CA VAL A 790 21.87 -0.13 2.15
C VAL A 790 22.81 -1.27 1.81
N GLU A 791 23.91 -0.93 1.16
CA GLU A 791 24.99 -1.85 0.82
C GLU A 791 26.00 -1.93 1.96
N THR A 792 26.41 -3.15 2.32
CA THR A 792 27.59 -3.33 3.17
C THR A 792 28.85 -3.03 2.36
N GLN A 793 29.90 -2.53 3.02
CA GLN A 793 31.19 -2.30 2.35
C GLN A 793 31.70 -3.57 1.64
N GLU A 794 32.19 -3.40 0.42
CA GLU A 794 32.78 -4.48 -0.39
C GLU A 794 33.91 -5.16 0.36
N ASN A 795 33.84 -6.49 0.48
CA ASN A 795 34.88 -7.30 1.10
C ASN A 795 34.99 -8.66 0.42
N GLU A 796 36.17 -8.99 -0.12
CA GLU A 796 36.39 -10.27 -0.77
C GLU A 796 36.30 -11.44 0.21
N TRP A 797 35.74 -12.57 -0.24
CA TRP A 797 35.69 -13.77 0.58
C TRP A 797 37.08 -14.38 0.79
N SER A 798 37.39 -14.73 2.04
CA SER A 798 38.34 -15.83 2.24
C SER A 798 37.66 -17.17 1.94
N TYR A 799 38.44 -18.14 1.44
CA TYR A 799 37.94 -19.50 1.21
C TYR A 799 37.33 -20.12 2.47
N ALA A 800 37.88 -19.81 3.65
CA ALA A 800 37.39 -20.29 4.93
C ALA A 800 36.04 -19.68 5.30
N GLU A 801 35.82 -18.38 5.06
CA GLU A 801 34.55 -17.71 5.34
C GLU A 801 33.43 -18.22 4.42
N LEU A 802 33.70 -18.33 3.12
CA LEU A 802 32.73 -18.86 2.16
C LEU A 802 32.39 -20.32 2.51
N TYR A 803 33.41 -21.13 2.80
CA TYR A 803 33.21 -22.52 3.22
C TYR A 803 32.39 -22.62 4.50
N ASN A 804 32.70 -21.84 5.54
CA ASN A 804 32.01 -21.90 6.82
C ASN A 804 30.56 -21.41 6.72
N LYS A 805 30.32 -20.29 6.02
CA LYS A 805 28.98 -19.68 5.86
C LYS A 805 27.99 -20.59 5.11
N TYR A 806 28.48 -21.37 4.13
CA TYR A 806 27.63 -22.22 3.30
C TYR A 806 27.74 -23.73 3.56
N ASN A 807 28.75 -24.22 4.32
CA ASN A 807 28.84 -25.63 4.70
C ASN A 807 28.49 -25.94 6.15
N TYR A 808 28.48 -24.94 7.05
CA TYR A 808 28.24 -25.15 8.48
C TYR A 808 27.04 -24.34 8.98
N PRO A 809 26.14 -24.92 9.79
CA PRO A 809 26.11 -26.29 10.30
C PRO A 809 25.61 -27.35 9.31
N ARG A 810 25.05 -26.93 8.16
CA ARG A 810 24.64 -27.81 7.05
C ARG A 810 25.07 -27.22 5.71
N LYS A 811 25.44 -28.12 4.78
CA LYS A 811 25.76 -27.76 3.40
C LYS A 811 24.54 -27.22 2.67
N ARG A 812 24.63 -25.97 2.20
CA ARG A 812 23.59 -25.28 1.42
C ARG A 812 23.66 -25.66 -0.07
N THR A 813 22.51 -25.61 -0.76
CA THR A 813 22.41 -25.83 -2.21
C THR A 813 22.60 -24.53 -2.98
N TYR A 814 22.78 -24.62 -4.31
CA TYR A 814 22.84 -23.45 -5.18
C TYR A 814 21.55 -22.61 -5.11
N ASP A 815 20.38 -23.27 -5.02
CA ASP A 815 19.09 -22.59 -4.88
C ASP A 815 19.01 -21.71 -3.61
N SER A 816 19.72 -22.08 -2.55
CA SER A 816 19.79 -21.27 -1.33
C SER A 816 20.67 -20.02 -1.51
N LEU A 817 21.66 -20.07 -2.42
CA LEU A 817 22.50 -18.94 -2.77
C LEU A 817 21.76 -17.94 -3.68
N ASP A 818 20.93 -18.46 -4.58
CA ASP A 818 20.13 -17.68 -5.54
C ASP A 818 18.84 -17.07 -4.92
N ASN A 819 18.54 -17.39 -3.66
CA ASN A 819 17.38 -16.83 -2.96
C ASN A 819 17.75 -15.51 -2.26
N PHE A 820 17.44 -14.38 -2.89
CA PHE A 820 17.73 -13.06 -2.34
C PHE A 820 17.03 -12.77 -1.00
N LEU A 821 15.84 -13.36 -0.71
CA LEU A 821 15.17 -13.18 0.59
C LEU A 821 16.01 -13.73 1.75
N PHE A 822 16.90 -14.68 1.45
CA PHE A 822 17.85 -15.25 2.40
C PHE A 822 19.23 -14.60 2.33
N THR A 823 19.82 -14.50 1.14
CA THR A 823 21.22 -14.05 0.98
C THR A 823 21.36 -12.53 1.00
N GLY A 824 20.39 -11.79 0.47
CA GLY A 824 20.53 -10.37 0.16
C GLY A 824 21.42 -10.08 -1.04
N TYR A 825 21.78 -11.09 -1.85
CA TYR A 825 22.56 -10.93 -3.09
C TYR A 825 21.62 -10.92 -4.29
N ARG A 826 21.80 -9.96 -5.20
CA ARG A 826 21.02 -9.83 -6.43
C ARG A 826 21.70 -10.51 -7.61
N ASP A 827 23.04 -10.48 -7.65
CA ASP A 827 23.83 -11.03 -8.74
C ASP A 827 25.14 -11.66 -8.26
N TYR A 828 25.96 -12.10 -9.22
CA TYR A 828 27.26 -12.72 -8.95
C TYR A 828 28.28 -11.72 -8.40
N GLU A 829 28.15 -10.43 -8.72
CA GLU A 829 29.10 -9.39 -8.28
C GLU A 829 28.93 -9.14 -6.77
N ASP A 830 27.68 -9.05 -6.30
CA ASP A 830 27.35 -9.02 -4.87
C ASP A 830 27.92 -10.25 -4.13
N LEU A 831 27.77 -11.44 -4.73
CA LEU A 831 28.35 -12.66 -4.17
C LEU A 831 29.87 -12.64 -4.21
N GLN A 832 30.52 -12.06 -5.22
CA GLN A 832 31.98 -12.03 -5.31
C GLN A 832 32.60 -11.14 -4.22
N PHE A 833 31.99 -9.99 -3.97
CA PHE A 833 32.46 -8.99 -3.00
C PHE A 833 31.77 -9.07 -1.63
N ASN A 834 31.02 -10.16 -1.37
CA ASN A 834 30.25 -10.38 -0.13
C ASN A 834 29.37 -9.17 0.25
N THR A 835 28.93 -8.41 -0.75
CA THR A 835 28.15 -7.18 -0.59
C THR A 835 26.70 -7.58 -0.34
N THR A 836 26.26 -7.57 0.91
CA THR A 836 24.85 -7.80 1.22
C THR A 836 24.08 -6.50 1.07
N ARG A 837 23.05 -6.52 0.23
CA ARG A 837 22.08 -5.44 0.10
C ARG A 837 21.00 -5.68 1.14
N THR A 838 20.88 -4.77 2.10
CA THR A 838 19.75 -4.77 3.04
C THR A 838 18.81 -3.65 2.68
N TYR A 839 17.52 -3.87 2.92
CA TYR A 839 16.48 -2.90 2.61
C TYR A 839 15.90 -2.36 3.90
N LYS A 840 15.73 -1.04 3.97
CA LYS A 840 15.17 -0.33 5.11
C LYS A 840 13.96 0.46 4.65
N TYR A 841 12.94 0.60 5.50
CA TYR A 841 11.81 1.46 5.17
C TYR A 841 12.27 2.92 5.09
N ASP A 842 11.82 3.64 4.05
CA ASP A 842 12.10 5.07 3.92
C ASP A 842 11.07 5.90 4.69
N THR A 843 11.50 6.47 5.81
CA THR A 843 10.70 7.36 6.67
C THR A 843 11.14 8.83 6.57
N THR A 844 12.02 9.18 5.63
CA THR A 844 12.67 10.50 5.55
C THR A 844 11.66 11.64 5.45
N ASN A 845 10.59 11.44 4.67
CA ASN A 845 9.52 12.42 4.46
C ASN A 845 8.31 12.23 5.41
N ALA A 846 8.41 11.32 6.39
CA ALA A 846 7.35 11.09 7.35
C ALA A 846 7.20 12.30 8.28
N LYS A 847 5.97 12.80 8.42
CA LYS A 847 5.63 13.91 9.32
C LYS A 847 5.68 13.50 10.80
N ILE A 848 5.54 12.19 11.09
CA ILE A 848 5.79 11.60 12.41
C ILE A 848 6.84 10.50 12.25
N ARG A 849 7.88 10.56 13.08
CA ARG A 849 8.86 9.47 13.23
C ARG A 849 8.77 8.94 14.65
N SER A 850 8.64 7.62 14.76
CA SER A 850 8.58 6.91 16.05
C SER A 850 9.86 6.13 16.27
N TYR A 851 10.34 6.17 17.52
CA TYR A 851 11.54 5.46 17.90
C TYR A 851 11.40 4.86 19.29
N ILE A 852 12.27 3.88 19.54
CA ILE A 852 12.35 3.17 20.80
C ILE A 852 13.81 3.13 21.26
N SER A 853 14.02 3.35 22.55
CA SER A 853 15.28 3.06 23.22
C SER A 853 15.05 2.15 24.43
N PHE A 854 16.08 1.40 24.80
CA PHE A 854 16.09 0.61 26.04
C PHE A 854 16.98 1.33 27.04
N GLN A 855 16.46 1.56 28.25
CA GLN A 855 17.15 2.31 29.29
C GLN A 855 17.04 1.60 30.63
N TYR A 856 18.09 1.70 31.45
CA TYR A 856 18.06 1.19 32.82
C TYR A 856 17.07 1.99 33.67
N ILE A 857 16.20 1.28 34.40
CA ILE A 857 15.23 1.90 35.31
C ILE A 857 15.94 2.65 36.43
N GLU A 858 17.06 2.13 36.93
CA GLU A 858 17.87 2.78 37.98
C GLU A 858 18.39 4.17 37.55
N ALA A 859 18.62 4.38 36.26
CA ALA A 859 19.05 5.65 35.70
C ALA A 859 17.89 6.65 35.48
N GLY A 860 16.64 6.25 35.78
CA GLY A 860 15.44 7.06 35.63
C GLY A 860 14.82 7.08 34.23
N ALA A 861 15.41 6.34 33.27
CA ALA A 861 14.93 6.22 31.89
C ALA A 861 14.64 7.57 31.18
N ASN A 862 15.52 8.55 31.38
CA ASN A 862 15.35 9.94 30.91
C ASN A 862 16.59 10.48 30.16
N TYR A 863 17.35 9.62 29.48
CA TYR A 863 18.52 10.05 28.71
C TYR A 863 18.13 11.11 27.66
N SER A 864 18.95 12.15 27.53
CA SER A 864 18.72 13.23 26.58
C SER A 864 18.99 12.78 25.15
N SER A 865 18.43 13.50 24.16
CA SER A 865 18.60 13.16 22.74
C SER A 865 20.06 13.07 22.28
N GLY A 866 20.97 13.83 22.90
CA GLY A 866 22.40 13.83 22.56
C GLY A 866 23.18 12.61 23.08
N PHE A 867 22.57 11.79 23.95
CA PHE A 867 23.16 10.54 24.43
C PHE A 867 23.18 9.46 23.35
N PHE A 868 22.21 9.46 22.45
CA PHE A 868 22.08 8.47 21.38
C PHE A 868 22.96 8.89 20.19
N THR A 869 24.09 8.22 20.03
CA THR A 869 25.04 8.50 18.93
C THR A 869 24.71 7.72 17.66
N LYS A 870 23.81 6.74 17.72
CA LYS A 870 23.40 5.90 16.59
C LYS A 870 21.89 5.85 16.49
N ILE A 871 21.38 6.02 15.27
CA ILE A 871 19.98 5.79 14.93
C ILE A 871 19.93 4.61 13.97
N GLU A 872 19.24 3.54 14.35
CA GLU A 872 19.05 2.36 13.51
C GLU A 872 17.71 2.51 12.75
N PRO A 873 17.74 2.56 11.41
CA PRO A 873 16.53 2.69 10.61
C PRO A 873 15.68 1.41 10.63
N PRO A 874 14.36 1.53 10.39
CA PRO A 874 13.42 0.43 10.46
C PRO A 874 13.75 -0.66 9.43
N ALA A 875 14.00 -1.88 9.90
CA ALA A 875 14.34 -3.02 9.06
C ALA A 875 13.14 -3.53 8.25
N LYS A 876 13.36 -3.89 6.97
CA LYS A 876 12.33 -4.47 6.08
C LYS A 876 11.69 -5.73 6.66
N GLU A 877 12.44 -6.52 7.41
CA GLU A 877 11.96 -7.75 8.06
C GLU A 877 10.87 -7.49 9.12
N GLY A 878 10.62 -6.23 9.48
CA GLY A 878 9.61 -5.82 10.46
C GLY A 878 10.00 -6.18 11.89
N THR A 879 11.30 -6.28 12.17
CA THR A 879 11.85 -6.67 13.48
C THR A 879 12.92 -5.70 13.96
N VAL A 880 12.89 -5.33 15.23
CA VAL A 880 13.98 -4.65 15.96
C VAL A 880 14.68 -5.68 16.84
N GLU A 881 15.95 -5.93 16.56
CA GLU A 881 16.81 -6.83 17.34
C GLU A 881 18.00 -6.04 17.89
N PRO A 882 18.00 -5.67 19.18
CA PRO A 882 19.08 -4.86 19.75
C PRO A 882 20.44 -5.55 19.69
N GLY A 883 21.45 -4.82 19.20
CA GLY A 883 22.85 -5.25 19.15
C GLY A 883 23.57 -5.08 20.49
N SER A 884 24.89 -5.22 20.51
CA SER A 884 25.70 -4.98 21.72
C SER A 884 25.78 -3.50 22.12
N ASP A 885 25.52 -2.60 21.17
CA ASP A 885 25.53 -1.14 21.27
C ASP A 885 24.14 -0.55 21.60
N TRP A 886 23.22 -1.36 22.13
CA TRP A 886 21.84 -0.95 22.38
C TRP A 886 21.68 0.25 23.33
N ILE A 887 22.64 0.48 24.23
CA ILE A 887 22.59 1.59 25.21
C ILE A 887 22.63 2.96 24.49
N SER A 888 23.50 3.11 23.48
CA SER A 888 23.68 4.37 22.74
C SER A 888 22.91 4.41 21.42
N THR A 889 21.99 3.46 21.20
CA THR A 889 21.26 3.30 19.93
C THR A 889 19.78 3.57 20.12
N LYS A 890 19.23 4.41 19.24
CA LYS A 890 17.80 4.67 19.11
C LYS A 890 17.29 3.91 17.89
N TYR A 891 16.30 3.03 18.08
CA TYR A 891 15.76 2.20 17.01
C TYR A 891 14.49 2.84 16.47
N GLU A 892 14.45 3.16 15.19
CA GLU A 892 13.25 3.67 14.55
C GLU A 892 12.25 2.53 14.29
N THR A 893 10.98 2.79 14.59
CA THR A 893 9.89 1.81 14.47
C THR A 893 8.74 2.38 13.65
N ILE A 894 8.04 1.51 12.93
CA ILE A 894 6.81 1.82 12.19
C ILE A 894 5.69 0.90 12.64
N ASP A 895 4.45 1.18 12.20
CA ASP A 895 3.30 0.33 12.52
C ASP A 895 3.56 -1.15 12.15
N ASN A 896 3.13 -2.05 13.04
CA ASN A 896 3.14 -3.49 12.87
C ASN A 896 4.55 -4.15 12.95
N MET A 897 5.50 -3.53 13.65
CA MET A 897 6.84 -4.10 13.91
C MET A 897 6.91 -4.95 15.19
N ILE A 898 7.83 -5.91 15.21
CA ILE A 898 8.16 -6.74 16.37
C ILE A 898 9.46 -6.28 17.00
N ILE A 899 9.51 -6.16 18.32
CA ILE A 899 10.65 -5.66 19.08
C ILE A 899 11.08 -6.73 20.07
N TYR A 900 12.34 -7.14 19.97
CA TYR A 900 12.96 -8.02 20.95
C TYR A 900 13.66 -7.20 22.04
N PRO A 901 13.58 -7.62 23.32
CA PRO A 901 14.41 -7.04 24.37
C PRO A 901 15.90 -7.37 24.13
N PRO A 902 16.83 -6.54 24.64
CA PRO A 902 18.26 -6.84 24.56
C PRO A 902 18.60 -8.17 25.24
N SER A 903 19.40 -9.02 24.57
CA SER A 903 19.65 -10.40 25.02
C SER A 903 20.76 -10.56 26.07
N ASN A 904 21.56 -9.51 26.30
CA ASN A 904 22.74 -9.54 27.15
C ASN A 904 22.54 -8.96 28.56
N VAL A 905 21.31 -8.62 28.92
CA VAL A 905 20.93 -7.96 30.18
C VAL A 905 19.56 -8.48 30.65
N ASP A 906 19.32 -8.47 31.95
CA ASP A 906 18.03 -8.84 32.51
C ASP A 906 16.97 -7.78 32.15
N PHE A 907 15.87 -8.20 31.53
CA PHE A 907 14.78 -7.30 31.18
C PHE A 907 14.12 -6.67 32.42
N ASN A 908 14.27 -7.28 33.61
CA ASN A 908 13.74 -6.74 34.86
C ASN A 908 14.30 -5.35 35.21
N ASP A 909 15.53 -5.06 34.78
CA ASP A 909 16.23 -3.80 35.06
C ASP A 909 15.97 -2.72 33.98
N LEU A 910 15.20 -3.06 32.95
CA LEU A 910 15.03 -2.23 31.76
C LEU A 910 13.63 -1.67 31.60
N ALA A 911 13.57 -0.46 31.05
CA ALA A 911 12.38 0.15 30.49
C ALA A 911 12.52 0.32 28.98
N VAL A 912 11.38 0.22 28.29
CA VAL A 912 11.24 0.66 26.91
C VAL A 912 10.79 2.13 26.93
N VAL A 913 11.54 3.00 26.24
CA VAL A 913 11.21 4.42 26.13
C VAL A 913 10.77 4.69 24.70
N THR A 914 9.57 5.23 24.55
CA THR A 914 8.99 5.59 23.25
C THR A 914 9.24 7.06 22.99
N HIS A 915 9.74 7.39 21.81
CA HIS A 915 10.00 8.75 21.36
C HIS A 915 9.19 9.02 20.08
N LEU A 916 8.40 10.08 20.07
CA LEU A 916 7.66 10.54 18.89
C LEU A 916 8.16 11.92 18.50
N GLU A 917 8.61 12.06 17.25
CA GLU A 917 9.06 13.31 16.66
C GLU A 917 8.08 13.73 15.57
N PHE A 918 7.49 14.92 15.73
CA PHE A 918 6.59 15.52 14.76
C PHE A 918 7.38 16.62 14.04
N LYS A 919 7.48 16.51 12.71
CA LYS A 919 7.96 17.59 11.84
C LYS A 919 6.86 17.87 10.82
N VAL A 920 6.05 18.88 11.12
CA VAL A 920 4.85 19.19 10.34
C VAL A 920 4.99 20.56 9.72
N GLU A 921 5.04 20.59 8.40
CA GLU A 921 5.03 21.82 7.62
C GLU A 921 3.59 22.23 7.29
N ASN A 922 3.36 23.54 7.17
CA ASN A 922 2.06 24.12 6.82
C ASN A 922 0.91 23.64 7.72
N THR A 923 1.08 23.75 9.04
CA THR A 923 0.15 23.21 10.05
C THR A 923 -1.26 23.81 10.02
N LEU A 924 -1.48 24.96 9.36
CA LEU A 924 -2.83 25.47 9.13
C LEU A 924 -3.61 24.58 8.16
N ARG A 925 -2.92 24.02 7.17
CA ARG A 925 -3.49 23.12 6.16
C ARG A 925 -3.32 21.65 6.53
N ASN A 926 -2.16 21.26 7.06
CA ASN A 926 -1.75 19.87 7.28
C ASN A 926 -1.68 19.54 8.78
N LYS A 927 -2.83 19.22 9.37
CA LYS A 927 -2.92 18.88 10.81
C LYS A 927 -2.77 17.37 11.02
N VAL A 928 -1.59 16.95 11.49
CA VAL A 928 -1.34 15.55 11.84
C VAL A 928 -1.93 15.24 13.22
N LYS A 929 -2.62 14.10 13.33
CA LYS A 929 -3.30 13.66 14.55
C LYS A 929 -3.01 12.20 14.83
N LEU A 930 -2.36 11.90 15.94
CA LEU A 930 -2.13 10.54 16.41
C LEU A 930 -3.20 10.15 17.44
N LYS A 931 -4.08 9.21 17.07
CA LYS A 931 -5.18 8.79 17.95
C LYS A 931 -4.80 7.64 18.87
N LYS A 932 -3.92 6.74 18.42
CA LYS A 932 -3.59 5.51 19.15
C LYS A 932 -2.13 5.13 18.95
N LEU A 933 -1.53 4.61 20.02
CA LEU A 933 -0.26 3.89 20.02
C LEU A 933 -0.40 2.72 20.97
N GLU A 934 0.06 1.54 20.59
CA GLU A 934 -0.06 0.34 21.42
C GLU A 934 1.15 -0.58 21.37
N TYR A 935 1.42 -1.19 22.51
CA TYR A 935 2.35 -2.29 22.69
C TYR A 935 1.60 -3.52 23.15
N CYS A 936 1.83 -4.64 22.47
CA CYS A 936 1.27 -5.94 22.84
C CYS A 936 2.41 -6.93 23.05
N SER A 937 2.36 -7.69 24.13
CA SER A 937 3.45 -8.59 24.51
C SER A 937 3.12 -10.06 24.29
N GLN A 938 4.16 -10.84 24.00
CA GLN A 938 4.12 -12.29 23.93
C GLN A 938 5.20 -12.86 24.83
N ALA A 939 4.81 -13.87 25.60
CA ALA A 939 5.67 -14.63 26.49
C ALA A 939 5.25 -16.10 26.43
N PHE A 940 6.08 -16.90 25.78
CA PHE A 940 5.86 -18.28 25.45
C PHE A 940 6.33 -19.20 26.56
N ASN A 941 5.52 -20.22 26.87
CA ASN A 941 5.96 -21.40 27.59
C ASN A 941 7.00 -22.19 26.79
N GLU A 942 7.76 -23.06 27.48
CA GLU A 942 8.58 -24.10 26.81
C GLU A 942 7.70 -25.15 26.09
N SER A 943 6.39 -25.15 26.38
CA SER A 943 5.35 -25.88 25.67
C SER A 943 4.57 -24.97 24.70
N SER A 944 3.65 -25.56 23.92
CA SER A 944 2.92 -24.86 22.86
C SER A 944 1.93 -23.81 23.41
N ASN A 945 2.00 -22.57 22.90
CA ASN A 945 1.10 -21.48 23.28
C ASN A 945 0.06 -21.24 22.18
N PRO A 946 -1.24 -21.50 22.43
CA PRO A 946 -2.27 -21.24 21.43
C PRO A 946 -2.49 -19.74 21.24
N ILE A 947 -2.65 -19.36 19.98
CA ILE A 947 -3.23 -18.11 19.53
C ILE A 947 -4.68 -18.42 19.18
N GLY A 948 -5.64 -17.79 19.86
CA GLY A 948 -7.05 -17.94 19.51
C GLY A 948 -7.44 -17.11 18.28
N THR A 949 -8.55 -17.49 17.67
CA THR A 949 -9.12 -16.88 16.46
C THR A 949 -10.65 -16.91 16.56
N SER A 950 -11.37 -16.29 15.62
CA SER A 950 -12.83 -16.34 15.56
C SER A 950 -13.32 -17.29 14.45
N PRO A 951 -14.25 -18.24 14.69
CA PRO A 951 -14.89 -18.61 15.94
C PRO A 951 -14.09 -19.71 16.67
N TYR A 952 -13.27 -19.29 17.63
CA TYR A 952 -12.55 -20.10 18.63
C TYR A 952 -11.77 -21.33 18.12
N SER A 953 -11.05 -21.21 17.01
CA SER A 953 -10.05 -22.22 16.63
C SER A 953 -8.64 -21.78 17.08
N LYS A 954 -7.78 -22.73 17.40
CA LYS A 954 -6.43 -22.45 17.91
C LYS A 954 -5.40 -22.53 16.78
N MET A 955 -4.45 -21.61 16.79
CA MET A 955 -3.25 -21.62 15.96
C MET A 955 -2.03 -21.65 16.87
N TYR A 956 -0.95 -22.31 16.47
CA TYR A 956 0.23 -22.44 17.33
C TYR A 956 1.51 -21.99 16.61
N PRO A 957 2.28 -21.05 17.17
CA PRO A 957 3.60 -20.72 16.66
C PRO A 957 4.55 -21.88 16.95
N TYR A 958 5.43 -22.17 15.99
CA TYR A 958 6.40 -23.24 16.14
C TYR A 958 7.71 -22.94 15.42
N LYS A 959 8.79 -23.50 15.95
CA LYS A 959 10.09 -23.63 15.30
C LYS A 959 10.60 -25.04 15.53
N LYS A 960 11.20 -25.66 14.51
CA LYS A 960 11.80 -27.00 14.62
C LYS A 960 13.32 -26.91 14.65
N SER A 961 13.91 -27.70 15.54
CA SER A 961 15.34 -28.03 15.54
C SER A 961 15.48 -29.53 15.30
N GLY A 962 15.77 -29.90 14.04
CA GLY A 962 15.71 -31.30 13.61
C GLY A 962 14.27 -31.84 13.65
N ILE A 963 14.02 -32.87 14.47
CA ILE A 963 12.69 -33.47 14.66
C ILE A 963 11.95 -32.89 15.88
N TYR A 964 12.60 -32.05 16.68
CA TYR A 964 12.04 -31.51 17.93
C TYR A 964 11.44 -30.12 17.70
N TYR A 965 10.32 -29.85 18.38
CA TYR A 965 9.73 -28.52 18.45
C TYR A 965 10.44 -27.70 19.54
N SER A 966 10.81 -26.46 19.21
CA SER A 966 11.34 -25.45 20.12
C SER A 966 10.34 -24.30 20.11
N TYR A 967 9.49 -24.24 21.14
CA TYR A 967 8.45 -23.21 21.24
C TYR A 967 8.99 -21.86 21.71
N LYS A 968 10.11 -21.86 22.44
CA LYS A 968 10.87 -20.66 22.82
C LYS A 968 11.78 -20.09 21.74
N GLY A 969 12.01 -20.82 20.65
CA GLY A 969 12.90 -20.33 19.60
C GLY A 969 12.30 -19.13 18.87
N LYS A 970 13.12 -18.09 18.60
CA LYS A 970 12.71 -16.88 17.85
C LYS A 970 11.87 -17.22 16.61
N ASN A 971 10.61 -16.81 16.65
CA ASN A 971 9.62 -16.94 15.58
C ASN A 971 8.73 -15.69 15.53
N PRO A 972 9.24 -14.53 15.06
CA PRO A 972 8.47 -13.29 15.06
C PRO A 972 7.28 -13.38 14.11
N TYR A 973 6.10 -12.99 14.58
CA TYR A 973 4.87 -12.86 13.81
C TYR A 973 4.07 -11.65 14.32
N SER A 974 3.32 -11.02 13.43
CA SER A 974 2.45 -9.89 13.75
C SER A 974 0.99 -10.25 13.52
N ILE A 975 0.12 -9.81 14.42
CA ILE A 975 -1.34 -9.99 14.32
C ILE A 975 -2.01 -8.61 14.27
N TYR A 976 -3.00 -8.46 13.40
CA TYR A 976 -3.84 -7.27 13.32
C TYR A 976 -4.47 -6.93 14.68
N LYS A 977 -4.44 -5.66 15.09
CA LYS A 977 -4.85 -5.22 16.43
C LYS A 977 -6.28 -4.71 16.54
N LYS A 978 -7.03 -4.68 15.44
CA LYS A 978 -8.42 -4.22 15.44
C LYS A 978 -9.36 -5.39 15.17
N THR A 979 -10.58 -5.25 15.63
CA THR A 979 -11.69 -6.12 15.24
C THR A 979 -12.42 -5.46 14.08
N SER A 980 -12.49 -6.14 12.93
CA SER A 980 -13.15 -5.63 11.74
C SER A 980 -13.96 -6.73 11.05
N PRO A 981 -15.01 -6.36 10.28
CA PRO A 981 -15.71 -7.32 9.43
C PRO A 981 -14.74 -8.06 8.49
N TYR A 982 -15.10 -9.28 8.07
CA TYR A 982 -14.19 -10.14 7.29
C TYR A 982 -13.83 -9.60 5.89
N LEU A 983 -14.65 -8.71 5.31
CA LEU A 983 -14.34 -7.99 4.07
C LEU A 983 -13.64 -6.64 4.30
N TYR A 984 -13.55 -6.19 5.55
CA TYR A 984 -12.80 -4.99 5.92
C TYR A 984 -11.32 -5.34 6.00
N MET A 985 -10.71 -5.50 4.83
CA MET A 985 -9.30 -5.85 4.69
C MET A 985 -8.44 -4.60 4.53
N THR A 986 -7.42 -4.45 5.38
CA THR A 986 -6.43 -3.37 5.38
C THR A 986 -5.05 -3.90 4.98
N ARG A 987 -4.01 -3.05 5.03
CA ARG A 987 -2.62 -3.45 4.79
C ARG A 987 -2.16 -4.54 5.78
N ASN A 988 -2.65 -4.48 7.01
CA ASN A 988 -2.20 -5.30 8.14
C ASN A 988 -3.29 -6.26 8.66
N SER A 989 -4.45 -6.37 8.00
CA SER A 989 -5.60 -7.16 8.46
C SER A 989 -5.39 -8.67 8.30
N GLY A 990 -4.76 -9.30 9.27
CA GLY A 990 -4.54 -10.74 9.31
C GLY A 990 -3.40 -11.12 10.25
N ILE A 991 -2.75 -12.22 9.93
CA ILE A 991 -1.53 -12.69 10.58
C ILE A 991 -0.41 -12.82 9.56
N GLN A 992 0.80 -12.35 9.91
CA GLN A 992 1.96 -12.40 9.04
C GLN A 992 3.19 -12.88 9.80
N LEU A 993 3.95 -13.78 9.18
CA LEU A 993 5.26 -14.20 9.67
C LEU A 993 6.29 -13.09 9.38
N ARG A 994 6.99 -12.63 10.41
CA ARG A 994 7.99 -11.55 10.36
C ARG A 994 9.40 -12.12 10.49
N GLY A 995 10.41 -11.26 10.38
CA GLY A 995 11.82 -11.62 10.49
C GLY A 995 12.40 -12.24 9.21
N LYS A 996 13.73 -12.40 9.19
CA LYS A 996 14.45 -12.95 8.05
C LYS A 996 13.95 -14.36 7.67
N GLN A 997 13.77 -14.60 6.37
CA GLN A 997 13.37 -15.91 5.85
C GLN A 997 14.62 -16.75 5.57
N ASP A 998 14.74 -17.90 6.23
CA ASP A 998 15.78 -18.90 5.94
C ASP A 998 15.10 -20.23 5.54
N PRO A 999 15.24 -20.69 4.29
CA PRO A 999 14.66 -21.94 3.81
C PRO A 999 15.05 -23.18 4.63
N LEU A 1000 16.16 -23.12 5.38
CA LEU A 1000 16.61 -24.23 6.24
C LEU A 1000 16.02 -24.17 7.66
N ILE A 1001 15.49 -23.03 8.07
CA ILE A 1001 14.83 -22.86 9.37
C ILE A 1001 13.35 -23.18 9.19
N ASN A 1002 12.94 -24.31 9.73
CA ASN A 1002 11.54 -24.69 9.75
C ASN A 1002 10.83 -23.99 10.91
N ARG A 1003 10.14 -22.89 10.61
CA ARG A 1003 9.31 -22.13 11.56
C ARG A 1003 8.02 -21.66 10.88
N GLY A 1004 7.01 -21.34 11.68
CA GLY A 1004 5.76 -20.79 11.18
C GLY A 1004 4.65 -20.85 12.22
N LEU A 1005 3.43 -20.88 11.71
CA LEU A 1005 2.20 -21.01 12.49
C LEU A 1005 1.44 -22.22 11.97
N PHE A 1006 1.01 -23.13 12.85
CA PHE A 1006 0.23 -24.29 12.43
C PHE A 1006 -1.18 -24.27 13.00
N ILE A 1007 -2.14 -24.63 12.15
CA ILE A 1007 -3.56 -24.80 12.46
C ILE A 1007 -3.80 -26.31 12.43
N PRO A 1008 -4.09 -26.95 13.57
CA PRO A 1008 -4.40 -28.37 13.61
C PRO A 1008 -5.77 -28.64 13.00
N ILE A 1009 -5.89 -29.81 12.37
CA ILE A 1009 -7.15 -30.34 11.86
C ILE A 1009 -7.35 -31.72 12.47
N ASN A 1010 -8.56 -31.99 12.97
CA ASN A 1010 -8.88 -33.21 13.72
C ASN A 1010 -7.98 -33.38 14.98
N GLU A 1011 -7.96 -32.36 15.85
CA GLU A 1011 -7.16 -32.37 17.09
C GLU A 1011 -7.41 -33.61 17.96
N ASP A 1012 -8.67 -34.03 18.08
CA ASP A 1012 -9.11 -35.18 18.88
C ASP A 1012 -8.82 -36.54 18.21
N GLN A 1013 -8.22 -36.55 17.01
CA GLN A 1013 -7.91 -37.74 16.24
C GLN A 1013 -9.14 -38.65 16.03
N LEU A 1014 -10.32 -38.06 15.89
CA LEU A 1014 -11.54 -38.81 15.69
C LEU A 1014 -11.47 -39.54 14.35
N THR A 1015 -12.03 -40.75 14.31
CA THR A 1015 -12.14 -41.55 13.10
C THR A 1015 -13.34 -41.15 12.23
N GLN A 1016 -14.18 -40.22 12.72
CA GLN A 1016 -15.47 -39.84 12.13
C GLN A 1016 -15.41 -38.54 11.31
N PHE A 1017 -14.26 -37.87 11.23
CA PHE A 1017 -14.12 -36.72 10.33
C PHE A 1017 -13.75 -37.20 8.93
N ASP A 1018 -14.66 -36.91 8.01
CA ASP A 1018 -14.60 -37.20 6.59
C ASP A 1018 -13.63 -36.21 5.89
N LYS A 1019 -13.05 -36.65 4.78
CA LYS A 1019 -11.85 -36.10 4.11
C LYS A 1019 -11.99 -34.61 3.74
N ILE A 1020 -10.89 -33.84 3.74
CA ILE A 1020 -10.89 -32.44 3.27
C ILE A 1020 -10.98 -32.42 1.75
N MET A 1021 -11.88 -31.58 1.23
CA MET A 1021 -12.18 -31.47 -0.20
C MET A 1021 -11.84 -30.12 -0.81
N ALA A 1022 -11.96 -29.04 -0.02
CA ALA A 1022 -11.74 -27.68 -0.50
C ALA A 1022 -11.24 -26.78 0.63
N MET A 1023 -10.52 -25.73 0.25
CA MET A 1023 -9.99 -24.70 1.14
C MET A 1023 -10.09 -23.34 0.45
N GLN A 1024 -10.34 -22.27 1.22
CA GLN A 1024 -10.22 -20.90 0.76
C GLN A 1024 -9.35 -20.11 1.75
N VAL A 1025 -8.51 -19.21 1.23
CA VAL A 1025 -7.70 -18.32 2.05
C VAL A 1025 -7.59 -16.95 1.40
N ALA A 1026 -7.73 -15.88 2.19
CA ALA A 1026 -7.41 -14.54 1.76
C ALA A 1026 -5.90 -14.29 1.95
N LEU A 1027 -5.25 -13.82 0.88
CA LEU A 1027 -3.81 -13.64 0.80
C LEU A 1027 -3.48 -12.23 0.32
N ARG A 1028 -2.44 -11.64 0.90
CA ARG A 1028 -1.80 -10.41 0.42
C ARG A 1028 -0.29 -10.56 0.54
N PHE A 1029 0.42 -10.03 -0.46
CA PHE A 1029 1.87 -9.93 -0.45
C PHE A 1029 2.26 -8.45 -0.48
N ASP A 1030 2.89 -7.96 0.58
CA ASP A 1030 3.03 -6.52 0.84
C ASP A 1030 4.44 -5.98 0.54
N GLU A 1031 5.21 -6.73 -0.25
CA GLU A 1031 6.54 -6.36 -0.73
C GLU A 1031 6.48 -5.76 -2.14
N ASP A 1032 7.56 -5.08 -2.56
CA ASP A 1032 7.64 -4.43 -3.88
C ASP A 1032 7.78 -5.41 -5.06
N TYR A 1033 8.24 -6.64 -4.80
CA TYR A 1033 8.40 -7.66 -5.83
C TYR A 1033 8.32 -9.07 -5.23
N PHE A 1034 7.68 -9.98 -5.96
CA PHE A 1034 7.64 -11.40 -5.65
C PHE A 1034 9.03 -12.04 -5.76
N PRO A 1035 9.29 -13.14 -5.03
CA PRO A 1035 10.57 -13.79 -5.08
C PRO A 1035 10.84 -14.47 -6.42
N TYR A 1036 12.01 -14.24 -7.03
CA TYR A 1036 12.43 -14.90 -8.27
C TYR A 1036 12.77 -16.38 -8.08
N ALA A 1037 13.17 -16.76 -6.87
CA ALA A 1037 13.35 -18.15 -6.47
C ALA A 1037 12.06 -18.71 -5.83
N PRO A 1038 11.70 -19.98 -6.08
CA PRO A 1038 10.57 -20.62 -5.42
C PRO A 1038 10.61 -20.48 -3.91
N THR A 1039 9.60 -19.81 -3.35
CA THR A 1039 9.49 -19.55 -1.91
C THR A 1039 8.23 -20.20 -1.37
N GLN A 1040 8.38 -21.00 -0.31
CA GLN A 1040 7.24 -21.69 0.29
C GLN A 1040 6.31 -20.66 0.97
N ILE A 1041 5.00 -20.81 0.75
CA ILE A 1041 3.97 -19.92 1.32
C ILE A 1041 3.19 -20.59 2.46
N PHE A 1042 2.74 -21.82 2.26
CA PHE A 1042 2.10 -22.65 3.27
C PHE A 1042 2.15 -24.13 2.86
N GLU A 1043 1.79 -25.03 3.78
CA GLU A 1043 1.70 -26.46 3.50
C GLU A 1043 0.51 -27.12 4.22
N ILE A 1044 0.04 -28.23 3.65
CA ILE A 1044 -1.07 -29.02 4.18
C ILE A 1044 -0.61 -30.46 4.37
N GLU A 1045 -0.69 -30.94 5.61
CA GLU A 1045 -0.31 -32.28 6.01
C GLU A 1045 -1.55 -33.11 6.35
N ALA A 1046 -1.75 -34.20 5.59
CA ALA A 1046 -2.80 -35.19 5.78
C ALA A 1046 -2.18 -36.61 5.74
N LYS A 1047 -3.00 -37.64 6.01
CA LYS A 1047 -2.54 -39.03 6.13
C LYS A 1047 -2.06 -39.60 4.81
N ASN A 1048 -2.77 -39.28 3.72
CA ASN A 1048 -2.56 -39.80 2.38
C ASN A 1048 -1.80 -38.82 1.46
N SER A 1049 -1.65 -37.56 1.85
CA SER A 1049 -0.96 -36.54 1.05
C SER A 1049 -0.33 -35.47 1.94
N TYR A 1050 0.82 -34.96 1.50
CA TYR A 1050 1.53 -33.84 2.13
C TYR A 1050 1.96 -32.88 1.03
N VAL A 1051 1.29 -31.72 0.94
CA VAL A 1051 1.45 -30.77 -0.16
C VAL A 1051 2.05 -29.46 0.36
N ARG A 1052 3.09 -28.97 -0.32
CA ARG A 1052 3.70 -27.66 -0.08
C ARG A 1052 3.38 -26.72 -1.23
N PHE A 1053 2.93 -25.52 -0.91
CA PHE A 1053 2.64 -24.49 -1.90
C PHE A 1053 3.79 -23.49 -1.95
N TYR A 1054 4.22 -23.17 -3.17
CA TYR A 1054 5.29 -22.22 -3.46
C TYR A 1054 4.77 -21.08 -4.30
N ILE A 1055 5.40 -19.92 -4.17
CA ILE A 1055 5.23 -18.76 -5.03
C ILE A 1055 6.55 -18.41 -5.73
N VAL A 1056 6.46 -17.96 -6.98
CA VAL A 1056 7.61 -17.52 -7.78
C VAL A 1056 7.19 -16.39 -8.72
N ALA A 1057 8.07 -15.40 -8.93
CA ALA A 1057 7.84 -14.32 -9.88
C ALA A 1057 7.70 -14.85 -11.32
N ASN A 1058 6.75 -14.29 -12.07
CA ASN A 1058 6.50 -14.69 -13.47
C ASN A 1058 7.55 -14.12 -14.44
N ASP A 1059 8.13 -12.97 -14.11
CA ASP A 1059 9.02 -12.20 -14.96
C ASP A 1059 10.10 -11.48 -14.14
N GLN A 1060 10.88 -10.62 -14.80
CA GLN A 1060 11.94 -9.84 -14.14
C GLN A 1060 11.40 -8.64 -13.36
N THR A 1061 10.20 -8.15 -13.67
CA THR A 1061 9.60 -7.02 -12.92
C THR A 1061 9.19 -7.45 -11.51
N GLY A 1062 8.81 -8.72 -11.33
CA GLY A 1062 8.41 -9.25 -10.03
C GLY A 1062 7.05 -8.73 -9.55
N GLN A 1063 6.29 -8.03 -10.37
CA GLN A 1063 4.97 -7.50 -10.00
C GLN A 1063 3.90 -8.59 -9.85
N ARG A 1064 4.11 -9.75 -10.48
CA ARG A 1064 3.18 -10.89 -10.44
C ARG A 1064 3.88 -12.20 -10.10
N GLY A 1065 3.22 -13.01 -9.26
CA GLY A 1065 3.76 -14.25 -8.74
C GLY A 1065 2.81 -15.43 -8.91
N ARG A 1066 3.27 -16.52 -9.52
CA ARG A 1066 2.52 -17.76 -9.72
C ARG A 1066 2.65 -18.70 -8.52
N ILE A 1067 1.53 -19.26 -8.09
CA ILE A 1067 1.46 -20.28 -7.05
C ILE A 1067 1.35 -21.68 -7.67
N TYR A 1068 2.05 -22.66 -7.10
CA TYR A 1068 1.93 -24.06 -7.46
C TYR A 1068 2.16 -24.99 -6.26
N GLY A 1069 1.58 -26.19 -6.31
CA GLY A 1069 1.70 -27.22 -5.27
C GLY A 1069 2.72 -28.30 -5.62
N VAL A 1070 3.51 -28.74 -4.64
CA VAL A 1070 4.50 -29.82 -4.75
C VAL A 1070 4.25 -30.85 -3.67
N ASN A 1071 4.28 -32.13 -4.02
CA ASN A 1071 4.23 -33.22 -3.07
C ASN A 1071 5.53 -33.27 -2.25
N ALA A 1072 5.43 -33.12 -0.93
CA ALA A 1072 6.59 -33.09 -0.05
C ALA A 1072 7.37 -34.41 -0.02
N LEU A 1073 6.72 -35.55 -0.31
CA LEU A 1073 7.35 -36.88 -0.29
C LEU A 1073 8.05 -37.19 -1.61
N THR A 1074 7.47 -36.80 -2.76
CA THR A 1074 8.03 -37.13 -4.09
C THR A 1074 8.85 -36.01 -4.70
N GLY A 1075 8.70 -34.76 -4.22
CA GLY A 1075 9.36 -33.58 -4.78
C GLY A 1075 8.83 -33.16 -6.15
N LYS A 1076 7.74 -33.75 -6.63
CA LYS A 1076 7.13 -33.43 -7.93
C LYS A 1076 5.88 -32.55 -7.74
N ILE A 1077 5.52 -31.82 -8.79
CA ILE A 1077 4.27 -31.04 -8.83
C ILE A 1077 3.11 -31.97 -8.52
N GLU A 1078 2.26 -31.57 -7.56
CA GLU A 1078 1.11 -32.36 -7.13
C GLU A 1078 0.00 -32.28 -8.21
N ASN A 1079 -0.46 -33.45 -8.65
CA ASN A 1079 -1.59 -33.54 -9.58
C ASN A 1079 -2.91 -33.59 -8.80
N GLY A 1080 -4.00 -33.18 -9.44
CA GLY A 1080 -5.33 -33.28 -8.86
C GLY A 1080 -5.72 -32.14 -7.92
N ILE A 1081 -5.02 -31.01 -8.01
CA ILE A 1081 -5.41 -29.74 -7.38
C ILE A 1081 -6.01 -28.83 -8.46
N ALA A 1082 -7.19 -28.28 -8.17
CA ALA A 1082 -7.78 -27.19 -8.96
C ALA A 1082 -7.68 -25.89 -8.17
N PHE A 1083 -7.22 -24.82 -8.82
CA PHE A 1083 -7.06 -23.51 -8.21
C PHE A 1083 -8.17 -22.57 -8.68
N TYR A 1084 -8.60 -21.72 -7.77
CA TYR A 1084 -9.56 -20.66 -8.03
C TYR A 1084 -8.98 -19.36 -7.47
N LEU A 1085 -9.02 -18.30 -8.25
CA LEU A 1085 -8.59 -16.98 -7.84
C LEU A 1085 -9.79 -16.04 -7.90
N ASN A 1086 -10.15 -15.44 -6.77
CA ASN A 1086 -11.33 -14.58 -6.63
C ASN A 1086 -12.60 -15.24 -7.21
N GLY A 1087 -12.78 -16.53 -6.92
CA GLY A 1087 -13.90 -17.35 -7.38
C GLY A 1087 -13.80 -17.86 -8.82
N LYS A 1088 -12.83 -17.43 -9.64
CA LYS A 1088 -12.65 -17.89 -11.03
C LYS A 1088 -11.67 -19.06 -11.08
N ILE A 1089 -12.00 -20.15 -11.78
CA ILE A 1089 -11.10 -21.29 -11.96
C ILE A 1089 -9.87 -20.87 -12.79
N VAL A 1090 -8.67 -21.23 -12.35
CA VAL A 1090 -7.40 -20.87 -13.00
C VAL A 1090 -6.46 -22.06 -13.09
N LYS A 1091 -5.71 -22.16 -14.19
CA LYS A 1091 -4.68 -23.20 -14.33
C LYS A 1091 -3.49 -22.94 -13.41
N ASP A 1092 -3.08 -21.67 -13.37
CA ASP A 1092 -1.91 -21.16 -12.66
C ASP A 1092 -2.31 -19.90 -11.88
N PRO A 1093 -2.65 -20.01 -10.59
CA PRO A 1093 -3.05 -18.87 -9.77
C PRO A 1093 -1.91 -17.86 -9.70
N THR A 1094 -2.14 -16.67 -10.25
CA THR A 1094 -1.15 -15.59 -10.32
C THR A 1094 -1.63 -14.41 -9.49
N LEU A 1095 -0.87 -14.06 -8.45
CA LEU A 1095 -1.12 -12.92 -7.60
C LEU A 1095 -0.42 -11.66 -8.12
N THR A 1096 -0.94 -10.50 -7.74
CA THR A 1096 -0.33 -9.18 -7.96
C THR A 1096 0.12 -8.61 -6.62
N ILE A 1097 1.27 -7.93 -6.58
CA ILE A 1097 1.80 -7.31 -5.35
C ILE A 1097 0.82 -6.28 -4.77
N LYS A 1098 0.84 -6.11 -3.44
CA LYS A 1098 0.06 -5.10 -2.69
C LYS A 1098 -1.46 -5.17 -2.89
N GLN A 1099 -1.99 -6.27 -3.43
CA GLN A 1099 -3.42 -6.51 -3.63
C GLN A 1099 -3.90 -7.69 -2.78
N TRP A 1100 -5.16 -7.63 -2.34
CA TRP A 1100 -5.83 -8.76 -1.70
C TRP A 1100 -6.41 -9.72 -2.75
N ALA A 1101 -6.27 -11.03 -2.50
CA ALA A 1101 -6.88 -12.05 -3.32
C ALA A 1101 -7.41 -13.23 -2.49
N PHE A 1102 -8.51 -13.83 -2.93
CA PHE A 1102 -9.01 -15.09 -2.38
C PHE A 1102 -8.50 -16.25 -3.22
N LEU A 1103 -7.68 -17.11 -2.62
CA LEU A 1103 -7.22 -18.36 -3.23
C LEU A 1103 -8.13 -19.51 -2.75
N GLY A 1104 -8.95 -20.02 -3.67
CA GLY A 1104 -9.70 -21.25 -3.51
C GLY A 1104 -8.91 -22.45 -4.05
N ILE A 1105 -8.96 -23.56 -3.33
CA ILE A 1105 -8.27 -24.80 -3.68
C ILE A 1105 -9.27 -25.94 -3.55
N SER A 1106 -9.40 -26.75 -4.59
CA SER A 1106 -10.19 -27.98 -4.59
C SER A 1106 -9.29 -29.19 -4.82
N PHE A 1107 -9.52 -30.26 -4.06
CA PHE A 1107 -8.75 -31.49 -4.10
C PHE A 1107 -9.57 -32.60 -4.75
N SER A 1108 -9.15 -33.04 -5.94
CA SER A 1108 -9.77 -34.21 -6.59
C SER A 1108 -9.48 -35.50 -5.83
N ASN A 1109 -8.26 -35.64 -5.31
CA ASN A 1109 -7.89 -36.66 -4.34
C ASN A 1109 -8.11 -36.08 -2.94
N LEU A 1110 -9.26 -36.39 -2.35
CA LEU A 1110 -9.64 -35.90 -1.02
C LEU A 1110 -8.54 -36.20 0.02
N LEU A 1111 -8.21 -35.22 0.86
CA LEU A 1111 -7.17 -35.34 1.87
C LEU A 1111 -7.73 -36.07 3.11
N ASP A 1112 -7.26 -37.29 3.35
CA ASP A 1112 -7.68 -38.13 4.46
C ASP A 1112 -7.00 -37.67 5.75
N ILE A 1113 -7.82 -37.24 6.72
CA ILE A 1113 -7.40 -36.83 8.07
C ILE A 1113 -8.00 -37.74 9.15
N SER A 1114 -8.62 -38.86 8.77
CA SER A 1114 -9.32 -39.73 9.71
C SER A 1114 -8.34 -40.49 10.60
N GLY A 1115 -8.52 -40.37 11.92
CA GLY A 1115 -7.72 -41.06 12.94
C GLY A 1115 -6.30 -40.49 13.13
N ILE A 1116 -5.97 -39.35 12.53
CA ILE A 1116 -4.73 -38.62 12.76
C ILE A 1116 -5.01 -37.12 12.96
N MET A 1117 -4.04 -36.39 13.51
CA MET A 1117 -4.06 -34.94 13.53
C MET A 1117 -3.39 -34.42 12.26
N GLY A 1118 -4.19 -33.90 11.33
CA GLY A 1118 -3.69 -33.16 10.16
C GLY A 1118 -3.29 -31.73 10.55
N SER A 1119 -2.63 -31.00 9.65
CA SER A 1119 -2.33 -29.59 9.90
C SER A 1119 -2.22 -28.74 8.63
N ILE A 1120 -2.60 -27.47 8.74
CA ILE A 1120 -2.24 -26.41 7.78
C ILE A 1120 -1.15 -25.58 8.45
N LYS A 1121 -0.01 -25.39 7.79
CA LYS A 1121 1.10 -24.59 8.31
C LYS A 1121 1.36 -23.39 7.43
N LEU A 1122 1.28 -22.20 8.02
CA LEU A 1122 1.63 -20.92 7.40
C LEU A 1122 3.10 -20.65 7.71
N ASN A 1123 3.96 -20.70 6.70
CA ASN A 1123 5.41 -20.59 6.89
C ASN A 1123 6.12 -19.68 5.88
N GLY A 1124 5.37 -19.02 5.01
CA GLY A 1124 5.91 -18.01 4.09
C GLY A 1124 5.63 -16.57 4.48
N PRO A 1125 6.24 -15.63 3.74
CA PRO A 1125 6.15 -14.18 3.96
C PRO A 1125 4.86 -13.58 3.39
N MET A 1126 3.71 -14.19 3.65
CA MET A 1126 2.40 -13.65 3.23
C MET A 1126 1.59 -13.18 4.43
N LEU A 1127 0.71 -12.21 4.20
CA LEU A 1127 -0.36 -11.87 5.12
C LEU A 1127 -1.55 -12.80 4.83
N PHE A 1128 -1.99 -13.52 5.85
CA PHE A 1128 -3.09 -14.48 5.77
C PHE A 1128 -4.29 -13.98 6.57
N ASN A 1129 -5.49 -14.12 6.01
CA ASN A 1129 -6.76 -13.93 6.70
C ASN A 1129 -7.85 -14.83 6.12
N ASN A 1130 -9.04 -14.85 6.73
CA ASN A 1130 -10.23 -15.56 6.22
C ASN A 1130 -9.92 -17.00 5.74
N ILE A 1131 -9.28 -17.81 6.59
CA ILE A 1131 -8.89 -19.18 6.24
C ILE A 1131 -10.09 -20.09 6.48
N SER A 1132 -10.59 -20.78 5.46
CA SER A 1132 -11.65 -21.77 5.61
C SER A 1132 -11.31 -23.09 4.92
N TYR A 1133 -11.78 -24.19 5.49
CA TYR A 1133 -11.66 -25.52 4.90
C TYR A 1133 -12.96 -26.29 5.06
N TYR A 1134 -13.26 -27.14 4.08
CA TYR A 1134 -14.52 -27.86 3.94
C TYR A 1134 -14.29 -29.36 3.91
N GLN A 1135 -15.20 -30.10 4.53
CA GLN A 1135 -15.14 -31.56 4.68
C GLN A 1135 -16.18 -32.22 3.79
N SER A 1136 -15.82 -33.36 3.19
CA SER A 1136 -16.79 -34.21 2.48
C SER A 1136 -17.74 -34.86 3.50
N THR A 1137 -18.94 -35.29 3.10
CA THR A 1137 -19.84 -36.08 3.97
C THR A 1137 -20.09 -37.47 3.36
N ASN A 1138 -20.28 -38.50 4.20
CA ASN A 1138 -20.54 -39.89 3.77
C ASN A 1138 -21.66 -40.09 2.72
N LEU A 1139 -22.60 -39.15 2.54
CA LEU A 1139 -23.68 -39.21 1.54
C LEU A 1139 -23.27 -38.72 0.13
N GLN A 1140 -22.07 -38.15 -0.02
CA GLN A 1140 -21.59 -37.46 -1.22
C GLN A 1140 -20.50 -38.23 -2.01
N GLU A 1141 -19.99 -39.35 -1.48
CA GLU A 1141 -18.92 -40.10 -2.15
C GLU A 1141 -19.44 -41.06 -3.25
N VAL A 1142 -19.84 -40.53 -4.41
CA VAL A 1142 -19.88 -41.32 -5.65
C VAL A 1142 -18.54 -41.15 -6.37
N GLN A 1143 -17.66 -42.14 -6.24
CA GLN A 1143 -16.41 -42.19 -6.99
C GLN A 1143 -16.65 -42.75 -8.39
N LYS A 1144 -16.48 -41.93 -9.43
CA LYS A 1144 -16.33 -42.42 -10.80
C LYS A 1144 -14.86 -42.72 -11.04
N VAL A 1145 -14.54 -44.00 -11.22
CA VAL A 1145 -13.18 -44.48 -11.48
C VAL A 1145 -12.97 -44.51 -12.99
N SER A 1146 -12.11 -43.64 -13.51
CA SER A 1146 -11.66 -43.71 -14.89
C SER A 1146 -10.58 -44.78 -15.01
N THR A 1147 -10.74 -45.68 -15.99
CA THR A 1147 -9.83 -46.81 -16.19
C THR A 1147 -9.01 -46.64 -17.46
N ARG A 1148 -7.73 -47.03 -17.40
CA ARG A 1148 -6.78 -47.04 -18.52
C ARG A 1148 -7.20 -48.13 -19.51
N PRO A 1149 -7.45 -47.81 -20.79
CA PRO A 1149 -7.62 -48.82 -21.83
C PRO A 1149 -6.38 -49.72 -21.92
N TRP A 1150 -6.56 -51.03 -22.13
CA TRP A 1150 -5.48 -52.02 -22.10
C TRP A 1150 -4.29 -51.70 -23.03
N PHE A 1151 -4.54 -51.03 -24.16
CA PHE A 1151 -3.46 -50.64 -25.08
C PHE A 1151 -2.53 -49.57 -24.49
N GLN A 1152 -3.04 -48.65 -23.65
CA GLN A 1152 -2.24 -47.65 -22.93
C GLN A 1152 -1.48 -48.26 -21.73
N VAL A 1153 -1.88 -49.44 -21.24
CA VAL A 1153 -1.08 -50.20 -20.25
C VAL A 1153 0.18 -50.76 -20.89
N LYS A 1154 0.12 -51.06 -22.19
CA LYS A 1154 1.22 -51.60 -22.98
C LYS A 1154 2.12 -50.53 -23.59
N ARG A 1155 1.72 -49.24 -23.62
CA ARG A 1155 2.46 -48.17 -24.33
C ARG A 1155 2.26 -46.78 -23.70
N SER A 1156 3.31 -45.94 -23.70
CA SER A 1156 3.25 -44.50 -23.38
C SER A 1156 4.03 -43.71 -24.43
N GLY A 1157 3.31 -42.98 -25.30
CA GLY A 1157 3.92 -42.33 -26.46
C GLY A 1157 4.68 -43.34 -27.34
N PRO A 1158 5.96 -43.08 -27.70
CA PRO A 1158 6.76 -44.01 -28.51
C PRO A 1158 7.33 -45.20 -27.72
N LEU A 1159 7.13 -45.28 -26.39
CA LEU A 1159 7.70 -46.32 -25.55
C LEU A 1159 6.72 -47.50 -25.39
N THR A 1160 7.20 -48.71 -25.68
CA THR A 1160 6.50 -49.95 -25.29
C THR A 1160 6.78 -50.22 -23.82
N LEU A 1161 5.72 -50.35 -23.02
CA LEU A 1161 5.76 -50.62 -21.60
C LEU A 1161 5.59 -52.12 -21.36
N ASP A 1162 6.66 -52.78 -20.92
CA ASP A 1162 6.60 -54.17 -20.46
C ASP A 1162 6.09 -54.25 -19.02
N TRP A 1163 5.73 -55.44 -18.54
CA TRP A 1163 5.28 -55.63 -17.16
C TRP A 1163 6.30 -55.17 -16.12
N ASP A 1164 7.59 -55.21 -16.46
CA ASP A 1164 8.69 -54.70 -15.64
C ASP A 1164 8.65 -53.17 -15.42
N TYR A 1165 8.00 -52.42 -16.31
CA TYR A 1165 7.77 -50.97 -16.12
C TYR A 1165 6.80 -50.69 -14.97
N TRP A 1166 5.83 -51.58 -14.73
CA TRP A 1166 4.80 -51.45 -13.69
C TRP A 1166 5.19 -52.09 -12.35
N LEU A 1167 6.34 -52.79 -12.31
CA LEU A 1167 6.87 -53.50 -11.14
C LEU A 1167 7.62 -52.67 -10.06
N PRO A 1168 8.10 -51.42 -10.27
CA PRO A 1168 8.76 -50.66 -9.20
C PRO A 1168 7.79 -50.31 -8.03
N GLU A 1169 8.33 -50.06 -6.83
CA GLU A 1169 7.58 -49.63 -5.61
C GLU A 1169 6.72 -48.36 -5.76
N PHE A 1170 6.69 -47.74 -6.95
CA PHE A 1170 6.01 -46.49 -7.26
C PHE A 1170 4.60 -46.64 -7.87
N PHE A 1171 4.20 -47.84 -8.32
CA PHE A 1171 2.87 -48.09 -8.87
C PHE A 1171 2.08 -49.05 -7.97
N LEU A 1172 1.00 -48.56 -7.35
CA LEU A 1172 0.00 -49.45 -6.76
C LEU A 1172 -0.65 -50.25 -7.90
N TRP A 1173 -0.87 -51.56 -7.73
CA TRP A 1173 -1.56 -52.40 -8.74
C TRP A 1173 -2.92 -51.82 -9.18
N ASN A 1174 -3.59 -51.09 -8.27
CA ASN A 1174 -4.81 -50.35 -8.57
C ASN A 1174 -4.57 -49.21 -9.61
N GLY A 1175 -3.43 -48.51 -9.56
CA GLY A 1175 -3.04 -47.42 -10.47
C GLY A 1175 -2.51 -47.87 -11.85
N VAL A 1176 -2.35 -49.17 -12.07
CA VAL A 1176 -2.08 -49.73 -13.41
C VAL A 1176 -3.34 -49.60 -14.28
N LEU A 1177 -4.51 -49.88 -13.69
CA LEU A 1177 -5.81 -49.84 -14.34
C LEU A 1177 -6.56 -48.54 -14.07
N VAL A 1178 -6.47 -47.94 -12.88
CA VAL A 1178 -7.20 -46.72 -12.52
C VAL A 1178 -6.35 -45.48 -12.81
N GLN A 1179 -6.80 -44.63 -13.75
CA GLN A 1179 -6.09 -43.39 -14.10
C GLN A 1179 -6.46 -42.23 -13.19
N SER A 1180 -7.72 -42.14 -12.78
CA SER A 1180 -8.23 -41.11 -11.88
C SER A 1180 -9.53 -41.55 -11.23
N SER A 1181 -9.73 -41.25 -9.95
CA SER A 1181 -11.03 -41.34 -9.28
C SER A 1181 -11.55 -39.94 -9.02
N ILE A 1182 -12.78 -39.63 -9.42
CA ILE A 1182 -13.39 -38.30 -9.18
C ILE A 1182 -14.58 -38.49 -8.24
N SER A 1183 -14.65 -37.68 -7.17
CA SER A 1183 -15.84 -37.52 -6.34
C SER A 1183 -16.85 -36.64 -7.06
N TYR A 1184 -18.07 -37.13 -7.30
CA TYR A 1184 -19.10 -36.40 -8.06
C TYR A 1184 -19.80 -35.29 -7.26
N TYR A 1185 -19.80 -35.38 -5.94
CA TYR A 1185 -20.40 -34.36 -5.07
C TYR A 1185 -19.30 -33.69 -4.28
N GLY A 1186 -19.06 -32.41 -4.61
CA GLY A 1186 -18.28 -31.57 -3.74
C GLY A 1186 -18.60 -30.08 -3.86
N VAL A 1187 -18.21 -29.30 -2.85
CA VAL A 1187 -18.33 -27.84 -2.84
C VAL A 1187 -17.36 -27.26 -3.86
N ASP A 1188 -17.89 -26.46 -4.78
CA ASP A 1188 -17.06 -25.67 -5.69
C ASP A 1188 -16.53 -24.42 -4.94
N PRO A 1189 -15.21 -24.16 -4.91
CA PRO A 1189 -14.66 -22.92 -4.39
C PRO A 1189 -15.28 -21.64 -5.00
N GLU A 1190 -15.82 -21.70 -6.21
CA GLU A 1190 -16.58 -20.59 -6.79
C GLU A 1190 -17.85 -20.25 -5.97
N ASP A 1191 -18.60 -21.26 -5.54
CA ASP A 1191 -19.82 -21.06 -4.72
C ASP A 1191 -19.49 -20.58 -3.30
N ILE A 1192 -18.36 -21.04 -2.77
CA ILE A 1192 -17.80 -20.53 -1.50
C ILE A 1192 -17.52 -19.04 -1.64
N TYR A 1193 -16.78 -18.65 -2.68
CA TYR A 1193 -16.45 -17.26 -2.94
C TYR A 1193 -17.70 -16.40 -3.12
N LYS A 1194 -18.66 -16.80 -3.97
CA LYS A 1194 -19.92 -16.08 -4.19
C LYS A 1194 -20.73 -15.88 -2.90
N SER A 1195 -20.67 -16.85 -1.98
CA SER A 1195 -21.33 -16.73 -0.68
C SER A 1195 -20.61 -15.78 0.28
N TYR A 1196 -19.27 -15.74 0.23
CA TYR A 1196 -18.45 -14.77 0.96
C TYR A 1196 -18.67 -13.34 0.47
N VAL A 1197 -18.82 -13.13 -0.83
CA VAL A 1197 -18.94 -11.77 -1.38
C VAL A 1197 -20.40 -11.34 -1.57
N GLY A 1198 -21.36 -12.24 -1.38
CA GLY A 1198 -22.80 -11.93 -1.44
C GLY A 1198 -23.42 -11.95 -2.84
N THR A 1199 -22.73 -12.48 -3.84
CA THR A 1199 -23.18 -12.56 -5.25
C THR A 1199 -23.93 -13.85 -5.56
N ASN A 1200 -24.23 -14.68 -4.56
CA ASN A 1200 -25.02 -15.91 -4.69
C ASN A 1200 -26.55 -15.68 -4.81
N LYS A 1201 -27.00 -14.42 -4.88
CA LYS A 1201 -28.42 -14.06 -5.00
C LYS A 1201 -28.74 -13.57 -6.41
N ILE A 1202 -29.90 -13.98 -6.92
CA ILE A 1202 -30.43 -13.52 -8.22
C ILE A 1202 -31.58 -12.56 -7.94
N VAL A 1203 -31.55 -11.37 -8.56
CA VAL A 1203 -32.66 -10.41 -8.52
C VAL A 1203 -33.34 -10.43 -9.89
N VAL A 1204 -34.67 -10.60 -9.89
CA VAL A 1204 -35.49 -10.60 -11.10
C VAL A 1204 -36.38 -9.37 -11.07
N GLU A 1205 -36.13 -8.42 -11.97
CA GLU A 1205 -36.99 -7.26 -12.19
C GLU A 1205 -37.79 -7.45 -13.50
N SER A 1206 -39.09 -7.17 -13.47
CA SER A 1206 -40.00 -7.25 -14.62
C SER A 1206 -40.99 -6.10 -14.55
N ASP A 1207 -41.11 -5.38 -15.67
CA ASP A 1207 -42.06 -4.29 -15.94
C ASP A 1207 -43.47 -4.80 -16.29
N LYS A 1208 -43.65 -6.12 -16.42
CA LYS A 1208 -44.97 -6.73 -16.62
C LYS A 1208 -45.72 -6.89 -15.29
N VAL A 1209 -46.92 -6.32 -15.20
CA VAL A 1209 -47.88 -6.63 -14.13
C VAL A 1209 -48.20 -8.12 -14.21
N PHE A 1210 -47.78 -8.89 -13.20
CA PHE A 1210 -48.22 -10.27 -13.02
C PHE A 1210 -49.68 -10.27 -12.54
N SER A 1211 -50.61 -10.12 -13.48
CA SER A 1211 -52.04 -10.27 -13.22
C SER A 1211 -52.39 -11.75 -13.22
N ILE A 1212 -52.68 -12.28 -12.04
CA ILE A 1212 -53.09 -13.67 -11.90
C ILE A 1212 -54.62 -13.73 -12.04
N GLY A 1213 -55.10 -14.34 -13.11
CA GLY A 1213 -56.53 -14.66 -13.29
C GLY A 1213 -56.97 -15.83 -12.41
N ASP A 1214 -58.28 -16.10 -12.39
CA ASP A 1214 -59.04 -17.07 -11.55
C ASP A 1214 -58.58 -18.55 -11.63
N CYS A 1215 -57.33 -18.84 -11.33
CA CYS A 1215 -56.78 -20.17 -11.15
C CYS A 1215 -56.20 -20.29 -9.74
N GLU A 1216 -56.40 -21.42 -9.07
CA GLU A 1216 -55.74 -21.70 -7.80
C GLU A 1216 -54.25 -21.96 -8.03
N TYR A 1217 -53.40 -21.26 -7.28
CA TYR A 1217 -51.95 -21.45 -7.26
C TYR A 1217 -51.46 -21.52 -5.81
N ASN A 1218 -50.47 -22.37 -5.57
CA ASN A 1218 -49.70 -22.36 -4.33
C ASN A 1218 -48.48 -21.47 -4.52
N THR A 1219 -48.38 -20.39 -3.74
CA THR A 1219 -47.12 -19.65 -3.57
C THR A 1219 -46.41 -20.20 -2.34
N TYR A 1220 -45.13 -20.47 -2.50
CA TYR A 1220 -44.29 -21.01 -1.44
C TYR A 1220 -43.31 -19.94 -0.99
N GLN A 1221 -43.56 -19.35 0.17
CA GLN A 1221 -42.68 -18.38 0.80
C GLN A 1221 -41.81 -19.12 1.84
N ASN A 1222 -40.50 -18.88 1.86
CA ASN A 1222 -39.51 -19.55 2.72
C ASN A 1222 -39.36 -21.07 2.50
N VAL A 1223 -39.26 -21.54 1.26
CA VAL A 1223 -38.95 -22.96 1.01
C VAL A 1223 -37.44 -23.18 0.86
N LEU A 1224 -36.90 -24.01 1.76
CA LEU A 1224 -35.58 -24.64 1.63
C LEU A 1224 -35.66 -25.73 0.56
N TRP A 1225 -34.92 -25.56 -0.53
CA TRP A 1225 -34.78 -26.59 -1.55
C TRP A 1225 -33.70 -27.58 -1.15
N GLN A 1226 -34.04 -28.87 -1.19
CA GLN A 1226 -33.06 -29.95 -1.11
C GLN A 1226 -33.18 -30.75 -2.40
N GLN A 1227 -32.20 -30.59 -3.29
CA GLN A 1227 -32.16 -31.31 -4.56
C GLN A 1227 -31.63 -32.72 -4.29
N THR A 1228 -32.42 -33.74 -4.62
CA THR A 1228 -31.95 -35.13 -4.64
C THR A 1228 -32.17 -35.67 -6.05
N THR A 1229 -31.09 -36.01 -6.75
CA THR A 1229 -31.16 -36.63 -8.07
C THR A 1229 -31.25 -38.14 -7.90
N LEU A 1230 -32.39 -38.73 -8.23
CA LEU A 1230 -32.54 -40.18 -8.36
C LEU A 1230 -32.47 -40.54 -9.84
N SER A 1231 -31.36 -41.13 -10.27
CA SER A 1231 -31.22 -41.71 -11.61
C SER A 1231 -31.98 -43.03 -11.67
N ALA A 1232 -32.87 -43.18 -12.66
CA ALA A 1232 -33.49 -44.47 -12.96
C ALA A 1232 -32.47 -45.40 -13.67
N VAL A 1233 -32.51 -46.68 -13.31
CA VAL A 1233 -31.69 -47.79 -13.86
C VAL A 1233 -31.86 -47.94 -15.37
#